data_AF-A0A352LYL1-F1
#
_entry.id   AF-A0A352LYL1-F1
#
_cell.length_a   1.000
_cell.length_b   1.000
_cell.length_c   1.000
_cell.angle_alpha   90.00
_cell.angle_beta   90.00
_cell.angle_gamma   90.00
#
_symmetry.space_group_name_H-M   'P 1'
#
loop_
_entity.id
_entity.type
_entity.pdbx_description
1 polymer ?
#
loop_
_entity_poly.entity_id
_entity_poly.type
_entity_poly.pdbx_seq_one_letter_code
_entity_poly.pdbx_strand_id
1 'polypeptide(L)'
;MARKSGAEPAEAGTKKTALFEYDNQKKEVIAPLASAKDYFKMKFVSATMDQPLYWPDEDAFLKVVFPFYAGSEVAVKVQKKDSTPKEIGKFKLDEAGILVHKVLSGKEKKLEAGEYSVSVETADKKIFEYTTFTVVEGHLGAVSFAFEFEQLTNAEALREINGGWFLGNASGVGNRWGNGLNVKNQVRVLNQPYSGKAAVKSRCHLPGCNGCEAGPEKEVVIKDGLLQTVLEVGGHSGPFELEVITDKGSVKNLFAKSGHVERQTSLITGGMTNIFYATLAPYEGTEQVSGRDIYIEKKAPNDADALYLNRPVASNSADIDIEVKKRLNKVKAYQISINDKGEFVTTDLKLASELKKGDKIKAACAAPYSMIAIAGFIDDETALKTDDKKKDADKSKEKYYEAWAMIFTPSRIEIEITAPAAAAPLSKQKIKLHAADRTSGKGIKAHGIIEVFDNRVASKSAKEPLDSSIGDSFRDASAQIASWRDWTGYDEFTDSEMLMEDSGVARNFIPPPSMSAAPAGAAAPSPKMEFSKSMSIGAAPKKRAMAMPKELSQPEAGPDGGADGVTEAVREGEKKVIYCAAVVTDSNGDAEIEAELPPQTGRCKIRFIAVDKFDYREKTQDIDCGKKSFVEASVNTLLVPGAKLAMKASVVNSSDEKLTLKVSGACTEKDQSFDVKDKTADIDFNVVGRNYGKLTLALEGGDGKIIDRREFQVNNISAMPVTFSDVIISDASAIKLEKAGSVAVYSNPARLMTNIIANINTTMYSWFGHAEAISASIAIRAMLLRAVADNLISDEGFRDKLILDLKKSVKDFNEKFYDEKTGLVYPYPGVPANLNFTAWAAKNISTAVTAISGSDPLKTELAEQYELMSNMLEKMISELAKQKVSLHETAFFDAETKDDFIPVEIDGKIIYKAPSDDAVVNFFSTKFLPAVDMPKLGRADRTAAFIKAYDTYRFLRAFERTGMLYYTLINMKALLKKEDKNFFKLFNEVSRGLINTNEPGLIQGPAMLGGVYSAPQTFVKYIDLLVEMARQKRISKEAAVEITINGKTEKIIVSDTPYIIKAEGADVTVKMPEFAAVRVDREHEINIYDHLEKTPFFKLASDKSSYAIGEEGQLTVTLDDKLDASEYYALIAAPSNLTIRQSEDILSDYRGQVLYGQKASGA
;
A
#
# COMPACT_ATOMS: atom_id res chain seq x y z
N MET A 1 -42.20 56.36 -32.25
CA MET A 1 -41.93 56.31 -30.79
C MET A 1 -40.98 55.15 -30.54
N ALA A 2 -39.70 55.46 -30.32
CA ALA A 2 -38.66 54.49 -30.04
C ALA A 2 -38.79 53.96 -28.60
N ARG A 3 -38.78 52.63 -28.43
CA ARG A 3 -38.59 52.00 -27.11
C ARG A 3 -37.11 52.09 -26.76
N LYS A 4 -36.84 52.68 -25.59
CA LYS A 4 -35.52 52.84 -24.98
C LYS A 4 -34.82 51.48 -24.86
N SER A 5 -33.53 51.48 -25.23
CA SER A 5 -32.53 50.48 -24.89
C SER A 5 -32.55 50.22 -23.38
N GLY A 6 -32.75 48.95 -23.00
CA GLY A 6 -32.52 48.50 -21.63
C GLY A 6 -31.05 48.72 -21.28
N ALA A 7 -30.80 49.30 -20.11
CA ALA A 7 -29.47 49.37 -19.54
C ALA A 7 -29.02 47.93 -19.21
N GLU A 8 -27.80 47.59 -19.63
CA GLU A 8 -27.10 46.39 -19.14
C GLU A 8 -27.04 46.44 -17.60
N PRO A 9 -27.23 45.30 -16.90
CA PRO A 9 -27.01 45.25 -15.46
C PRO A 9 -25.53 45.57 -15.16
N ALA A 10 -25.28 46.43 -14.18
CA ALA A 10 -23.91 46.77 -13.76
C ALA A 10 -23.22 45.53 -13.16
N GLU A 11 -22.06 45.14 -13.71
CA GLU A 11 -21.19 44.08 -13.14
C GLU A 11 -20.92 44.35 -11.64
N ALA A 12 -20.95 43.32 -10.80
CA ALA A 12 -20.48 43.41 -9.43
C ALA A 12 -19.00 43.88 -9.39
N GLY A 13 -18.71 44.91 -8.60
CA GLY A 13 -17.38 45.54 -8.56
C GLY A 13 -16.27 44.60 -8.12
N THR A 14 -16.54 43.68 -7.19
CA THR A 14 -15.57 42.75 -6.61
C THR A 14 -15.85 41.31 -7.06
N LYS A 15 -14.82 40.61 -7.54
CA LYS A 15 -14.83 39.23 -8.01
C LYS A 15 -13.77 38.41 -7.26
N LYS A 16 -13.92 37.10 -7.21
CA LYS A 16 -12.95 36.19 -6.58
C LYS A 16 -12.35 35.23 -7.61
N THR A 17 -11.16 34.73 -7.30
CA THR A 17 -10.53 33.57 -7.95
C THR A 17 -10.15 32.54 -6.90
N ALA A 18 -9.55 31.42 -7.33
CA ALA A 18 -8.99 30.42 -6.42
C ALA A 18 -7.99 31.02 -5.44
N LEU A 19 -7.32 32.10 -5.86
CA LEU A 19 -6.11 32.61 -5.25
C LEU A 19 -6.22 34.07 -4.80
N PHE A 20 -7.12 34.87 -5.37
CA PHE A 20 -7.21 36.31 -5.14
C PHE A 20 -8.64 36.83 -5.03
N GLU A 21 -8.79 37.98 -4.39
CA GLU A 21 -9.95 38.85 -4.50
C GLU A 21 -9.55 40.11 -5.26
N TYR A 22 -10.36 40.54 -6.24
CA TYR A 22 -10.05 41.68 -7.09
C TYR A 22 -11.29 42.52 -7.41
N ASP A 23 -11.08 43.81 -7.66
CA ASP A 23 -12.11 44.75 -8.10
C ASP A 23 -11.97 44.98 -9.62
N ASN A 24 -12.90 44.45 -10.41
CA ASN A 24 -12.84 44.56 -11.87
C ASN A 24 -13.15 45.99 -12.36
N GLN A 25 -13.90 46.78 -11.58
CA GLN A 25 -14.26 48.15 -11.96
C GLN A 25 -13.13 49.13 -11.65
N LYS A 26 -12.53 49.03 -10.46
CA LYS A 26 -11.33 49.81 -10.07
C LYS A 26 -10.06 49.29 -10.73
N LYS A 27 -10.14 48.09 -11.33
CA LYS A 27 -9.03 47.35 -11.91
C LYS A 27 -7.94 47.21 -10.86
N GLU A 28 -8.24 46.63 -9.71
CA GLU A 28 -7.34 46.53 -8.56
C GLU A 28 -7.35 45.11 -7.99
N VAL A 29 -6.18 44.56 -7.66
CA VAL A 29 -6.09 43.32 -6.89
C VAL A 29 -6.11 43.67 -5.40
N ILE A 30 -7.16 43.23 -4.69
CA ILE A 30 -7.42 43.62 -3.31
C ILE A 30 -6.48 42.87 -2.36
N ALA A 31 -6.57 41.53 -2.36
CA ALA A 31 -5.85 40.68 -1.41
C ALA A 31 -5.74 39.23 -1.93
N PRO A 32 -4.80 38.42 -1.40
CA PRO A 32 -4.87 36.97 -1.55
C PRO A 32 -6.15 36.43 -0.87
N LEU A 33 -6.74 35.39 -1.44
CA LEU A 33 -7.86 34.70 -0.82
C LEU A 33 -7.40 34.04 0.49
N ALA A 34 -8.04 34.38 1.61
CA ALA A 34 -7.60 33.92 2.94
C ALA A 34 -7.54 32.40 3.09
N SER A 35 -8.41 31.66 2.39
CA SER A 35 -8.48 30.20 2.39
C SER A 35 -7.48 29.52 1.45
N ALA A 36 -6.72 30.26 0.63
CA ALA A 36 -5.83 29.66 -0.37
C ALA A 36 -4.72 28.78 0.24
N LYS A 37 -4.25 29.12 1.44
CA LYS A 37 -3.27 28.30 2.18
C LYS A 37 -3.84 26.96 2.65
N ASP A 38 -5.15 26.87 2.86
CA ASP A 38 -5.80 25.67 3.39
C ASP A 38 -5.96 24.58 2.32
N TYR A 39 -5.68 24.91 1.06
CA TYR A 39 -5.56 23.93 -0.04
C TYR A 39 -4.31 23.06 0.10
N PHE A 40 -3.33 23.47 0.91
CA PHE A 40 -2.05 22.82 1.08
C PHE A 40 -1.98 22.14 2.45
N LYS A 41 -1.67 20.84 2.48
CA LYS A 41 -1.53 20.07 3.72
C LYS A 41 -0.49 18.97 3.55
N MET A 42 0.43 18.86 4.50
CA MET A 42 1.48 17.85 4.44
C MET A 42 1.73 17.24 5.82
N LYS A 43 1.44 15.93 5.95
CA LYS A 43 1.66 15.20 7.21
C LYS A 43 3.14 14.93 7.47
N PHE A 44 3.95 14.83 6.41
CA PHE A 44 5.42 14.68 6.40
C PHE A 44 6.00 13.80 7.52
N VAL A 45 5.58 12.55 7.53
CA VAL A 45 5.97 11.54 8.52
C VAL A 45 6.27 10.21 7.83
N SER A 46 7.10 9.38 8.46
CA SER A 46 7.42 8.04 8.00
C SER A 46 7.50 7.07 9.18
N ALA A 47 6.80 5.94 9.09
CA ALA A 47 6.94 4.80 9.99
C ALA A 47 7.11 3.53 9.14
N THR A 48 8.25 2.87 9.24
CA THR A 48 8.60 1.70 8.44
C THR A 48 9.36 0.68 9.27
N MET A 49 9.28 -0.59 8.89
CA MET A 49 10.13 -1.65 9.45
C MET A 49 11.43 -1.77 8.64
N ASP A 50 12.51 -2.29 9.22
CA ASP A 50 13.75 -2.58 8.47
C ASP A 50 13.52 -3.64 7.39
N GLN A 51 12.62 -4.58 7.66
CA GLN A 51 12.18 -5.63 6.75
C GLN A 51 10.65 -5.81 6.80
N PRO A 52 10.01 -6.25 5.71
CA PRO A 52 8.60 -6.66 5.72
C PRO A 52 8.41 -8.12 6.16
N LEU A 53 9.47 -8.94 6.15
CA LEU A 53 9.44 -10.38 6.45
C LEU A 53 10.58 -10.75 7.41
N TYR A 54 10.23 -11.30 8.58
CA TYR A 54 11.17 -11.73 9.62
C TYR A 54 11.13 -13.25 9.81
N TRP A 55 12.24 -13.80 10.26
CA TRP A 55 12.27 -15.15 10.83
C TRP A 55 12.08 -15.09 12.35
N PRO A 56 11.62 -16.17 12.99
CA PRO A 56 11.34 -16.19 14.43
C PRO A 56 12.51 -15.84 15.35
N ASP A 57 13.74 -15.97 14.91
CA ASP A 57 14.95 -15.69 15.67
C ASP A 57 15.54 -14.29 15.42
N GLU A 58 14.90 -13.48 14.59
CA GLU A 58 15.38 -12.14 14.23
C GLU A 58 14.89 -11.04 15.15
N ASP A 59 15.63 -9.93 15.15
CA ASP A 59 15.21 -8.68 15.79
C ASP A 59 14.44 -7.83 14.77
N ALA A 60 13.31 -7.26 15.19
CA ALA A 60 12.50 -6.38 14.34
C ALA A 60 12.70 -4.91 14.75
N PHE A 61 13.10 -4.07 13.80
CA PHE A 61 13.38 -2.65 14.02
C PHE A 61 12.34 -1.75 13.36
N LEU A 62 11.75 -0.89 14.18
CA LEU A 62 10.92 0.22 13.75
C LEU A 62 11.82 1.42 13.42
N LYS A 63 11.57 2.06 12.27
CA LYS A 63 12.20 3.28 11.78
C LYS A 63 11.14 4.37 11.67
N VAL A 64 11.34 5.47 12.39
CA VAL A 64 10.44 6.62 12.42
C VAL A 64 11.19 7.88 12.00
N VAL A 65 10.57 8.71 11.16
CA VAL A 65 11.07 10.03 10.76
C VAL A 65 9.91 11.03 10.78
N PHE A 66 9.80 11.82 11.85
CA PHE A 66 8.78 12.86 12.07
C PHE A 66 9.42 14.25 12.28
N PRO A 67 9.88 14.94 11.23
CA PRO A 67 10.73 16.13 11.39
C PRO A 67 10.08 17.31 12.15
N PHE A 68 8.76 17.50 12.04
CA PHE A 68 8.02 18.56 12.79
C PHE A 68 7.79 18.25 14.26
N TYR A 69 8.04 17.01 14.65
CA TYR A 69 7.86 16.52 16.00
C TYR A 69 9.20 16.16 16.63
N ALA A 70 10.30 16.73 16.13
CA ALA A 70 11.63 16.60 16.72
C ALA A 70 11.59 16.85 18.24
N GLY A 71 12.24 15.96 19.01
CA GLY A 71 12.22 15.99 20.47
C GLY A 71 10.90 15.58 21.15
N SER A 72 9.83 15.30 20.40
CA SER A 72 8.53 14.89 20.96
C SER A 72 8.54 13.43 21.42
N GLU A 73 7.62 13.10 22.33
CA GLU A 73 7.38 11.72 22.78
C GLU A 73 6.36 11.02 21.86
N VAL A 74 6.65 9.79 21.48
CA VAL A 74 5.78 8.91 20.70
C VAL A 74 5.52 7.60 21.45
N ALA A 75 4.28 7.15 21.46
CA ALA A 75 3.88 5.85 21.99
C ALA A 75 3.95 4.81 20.86
N VAL A 76 4.58 3.66 21.14
CA VAL A 76 4.71 2.55 20.18
C VAL A 76 3.93 1.35 20.69
N LYS A 77 3.07 0.80 19.84
CA LYS A 77 2.28 -0.42 20.11
C LYS A 77 2.54 -1.45 19.01
N VAL A 78 2.64 -2.71 19.40
CA VAL A 78 2.76 -3.86 18.49
C VAL A 78 1.55 -4.74 18.68
N GLN A 79 0.99 -5.24 17.58
CA GLN A 79 -0.15 -6.14 17.59
C GLN A 79 0.09 -7.24 16.55
N LYS A 80 0.06 -8.52 16.96
CA LYS A 80 -0.08 -9.63 16.01
C LYS A 80 -1.51 -9.62 15.49
N LYS A 81 -1.75 -9.93 14.21
CA LYS A 81 -3.08 -10.02 13.62
C LYS A 81 -3.99 -10.85 14.53
N ASP A 82 -5.19 -10.34 14.77
CA ASP A 82 -6.22 -10.94 15.63
C ASP A 82 -5.92 -11.02 17.13
N SER A 83 -4.74 -10.60 17.60
CA SER A 83 -4.38 -10.54 19.03
C SER A 83 -4.65 -9.16 19.66
N THR A 84 -4.53 -9.06 20.98
CA THR A 84 -4.59 -7.80 21.71
C THR A 84 -3.34 -6.93 21.47
N PRO A 85 -3.49 -5.62 21.15
CA PRO A 85 -2.34 -4.72 21.03
C PRO A 85 -1.54 -4.61 22.33
N LYS A 86 -0.22 -4.66 22.22
CA LYS A 86 0.72 -4.50 23.34
C LYS A 86 1.47 -3.17 23.20
N GLU A 87 1.35 -2.31 24.21
CA GLU A 87 2.20 -1.12 24.31
C GLU A 87 3.64 -1.54 24.65
N ILE A 88 4.57 -1.17 23.77
CA ILE A 88 6.01 -1.42 23.94
C ILE A 88 6.62 -0.37 24.85
N GLY A 89 6.16 0.88 24.71
CA GLY A 89 6.57 1.99 25.56
C GLY A 89 6.42 3.32 24.85
N LYS A 90 6.91 4.36 25.53
CA LYS A 90 7.01 5.72 24.99
C LYS A 90 8.46 6.07 24.77
N PHE A 91 8.75 6.65 23.61
CA PHE A 91 10.10 6.95 23.15
C PHE A 91 10.20 8.39 22.71
N LYS A 92 11.35 9.01 22.97
CA LYS A 92 11.62 10.38 22.55
C LYS A 92 12.30 10.37 21.18
N LEU A 93 11.76 11.15 20.25
CA LEU A 93 12.40 11.42 18.95
C LEU A 93 13.65 12.28 19.15
N ASP A 94 14.66 12.10 18.30
CA ASP A 94 15.88 12.91 18.35
C ASP A 94 15.66 14.36 17.86
N GLU A 95 16.74 15.15 17.79
CA GLU A 95 16.72 16.55 17.35
C GLU A 95 16.24 16.76 15.90
N ALA A 96 16.20 15.70 15.08
CA ALA A 96 15.70 15.71 13.72
C ALA A 96 14.37 14.96 13.54
N GLY A 97 13.79 14.44 14.63
CA GLY A 97 12.55 13.68 14.59
C GLY A 97 12.74 12.19 14.24
N ILE A 98 13.94 11.64 14.39
CA ILE A 98 14.27 10.25 14.06
C ILE A 98 14.20 9.35 15.31
N LEU A 99 13.69 8.13 15.11
CA LEU A 99 13.80 7.02 16.06
C LEU A 99 14.05 5.72 15.30
N VAL A 100 15.07 4.97 15.72
CA VAL A 100 15.26 3.56 15.34
C VAL A 100 15.19 2.73 16.61
N HIS A 101 14.21 1.83 16.69
CA HIS A 101 13.94 1.07 17.92
C HIS A 101 13.64 -0.39 17.64
N LYS A 102 14.24 -1.28 18.45
CA LYS A 102 13.95 -2.72 18.43
C LYS A 102 12.60 -2.99 19.09
N VAL A 103 11.56 -3.29 18.32
CA VAL A 103 10.21 -3.50 18.84
C VAL A 103 9.94 -4.94 19.29
N LEU A 104 10.62 -5.92 18.67
CA LEU A 104 10.59 -7.33 19.05
C LEU A 104 12.00 -7.94 18.92
N SER A 105 12.30 -8.98 19.72
CA SER A 105 13.60 -9.65 19.71
C SER A 105 13.45 -11.17 19.72
N GLY A 106 13.58 -11.79 18.54
CA GLY A 106 13.58 -13.24 18.36
C GLY A 106 14.70 -13.96 19.09
N LYS A 107 15.80 -13.25 19.36
CA LYS A 107 16.93 -13.73 20.17
C LYS A 107 16.58 -13.89 21.66
N GLU A 108 15.70 -13.04 22.19
CA GLU A 108 15.25 -13.08 23.58
C GLU A 108 14.07 -14.05 23.76
N LYS A 109 13.06 -13.94 22.88
CA LYS A 109 11.91 -14.85 22.79
C LYS A 109 11.58 -15.04 21.32
N LYS A 110 11.57 -16.28 20.83
CA LYS A 110 11.18 -16.59 19.46
C LYS A 110 9.89 -15.88 19.09
N LEU A 111 9.89 -15.17 17.96
CA LEU A 111 8.72 -14.49 17.44
C LEU A 111 7.73 -15.53 16.93
N GLU A 112 6.47 -15.37 17.29
CA GLU A 112 5.40 -16.22 16.77
C GLU A 112 5.16 -15.90 15.29
N ALA A 113 4.99 -16.92 14.44
CA ALA A 113 4.69 -16.70 13.04
C ALA A 113 3.30 -16.07 12.84
N GLY A 114 3.19 -15.19 11.85
CA GLY A 114 1.96 -14.45 11.56
C GLY A 114 2.23 -12.99 11.17
N GLU A 115 1.16 -12.29 10.81
CA GLU A 115 1.20 -10.87 10.48
C GLU A 115 1.21 -10.01 11.76
N TYR A 116 1.91 -8.89 11.70
CA TYR A 116 2.03 -7.92 12.78
C TYR A 116 1.81 -6.51 12.23
N SER A 117 1.22 -5.65 13.06
CA SER A 117 1.21 -4.20 12.87
C SER A 117 1.92 -3.50 14.02
N VAL A 118 2.65 -2.45 13.70
CA VAL A 118 3.31 -1.55 14.65
C VAL A 118 2.74 -0.16 14.42
N SER A 119 2.14 0.43 15.45
CA SER A 119 1.61 1.80 15.40
C SER A 119 2.46 2.75 16.25
N VAL A 120 2.62 3.97 15.76
CA VAL A 120 3.34 5.08 16.39
C VAL A 120 2.39 6.26 16.50
N GLU A 121 2.17 6.75 17.72
CA GLU A 121 1.25 7.84 18.02
C GLU A 121 1.94 8.94 18.82
N THR A 122 1.79 10.21 18.42
CA THR A 122 2.30 11.34 19.21
C THR A 122 1.45 11.54 20.47
N ALA A 123 2.06 12.08 21.54
CA ALA A 123 1.36 12.31 22.80
C ALA A 123 0.10 13.22 22.68
N ASP A 124 0.07 14.13 21.70
CA ASP A 124 -1.07 14.99 21.40
C ASP A 124 -2.12 14.34 20.47
N LYS A 125 -1.88 13.10 20.05
CA LYS A 125 -2.71 12.30 19.14
C LYS A 125 -2.95 12.92 17.76
N LYS A 126 -2.18 13.94 17.37
CA LYS A 126 -2.28 14.54 16.03
C LYS A 126 -1.68 13.67 14.95
N ILE A 127 -0.69 12.85 15.30
CA ILE A 127 -0.06 11.91 14.38
C ILE A 127 -0.31 10.50 14.89
N PHE A 128 -0.98 9.71 14.05
CA PHE A 128 -1.02 8.26 14.13
C PHE A 128 -0.45 7.72 12.81
N GLU A 129 0.57 6.89 12.89
CA GLU A 129 1.16 6.16 11.77
C GLU A 129 1.26 4.68 12.13
N TYR A 130 1.20 3.81 11.13
CA TYR A 130 1.41 2.38 11.36
C TYR A 130 2.15 1.74 10.19
N THR A 131 2.77 0.60 10.48
CA THR A 131 3.47 -0.23 9.51
C THR A 131 3.21 -1.70 9.83
N THR A 132 3.36 -2.58 8.84
CA THR A 132 3.12 -4.01 9.00
C THR A 132 4.33 -4.83 8.57
N PHE A 133 4.46 -6.01 9.19
CA PHE A 133 5.43 -7.03 8.81
C PHE A 133 4.87 -8.42 9.11
N THR A 134 5.48 -9.45 8.53
CA THR A 134 5.10 -10.84 8.82
C THR A 134 6.31 -11.61 9.34
N VAL A 135 6.08 -12.48 10.32
CA VAL A 135 7.04 -13.48 10.78
C VAL A 135 6.73 -14.82 10.11
N VAL A 136 7.71 -15.41 9.44
CA VAL A 136 7.63 -16.73 8.79
C VAL A 136 8.91 -17.50 9.02
N GLU A 137 8.85 -18.83 9.14
CA GLU A 137 10.05 -19.66 9.18
C GLU A 137 10.66 -19.76 7.77
N GLY A 138 11.97 -19.58 7.58
CA GLY A 138 12.54 -19.59 6.24
C GLY A 138 14.07 -19.59 6.20
N HIS A 139 14.63 -19.52 4.99
CA HIS A 139 16.06 -19.29 4.74
C HIS A 139 16.22 -18.45 3.47
N LEU A 140 17.41 -17.89 3.26
CA LEU A 140 17.73 -17.10 2.08
C LEU A 140 17.80 -17.97 0.83
N GLY A 141 17.13 -17.53 -0.24
CA GLY A 141 17.27 -18.14 -1.55
C GLY A 141 18.66 -17.97 -2.14
N ALA A 142 19.00 -18.78 -3.14
CA ALA A 142 20.27 -18.66 -3.85
C ALA A 142 20.25 -17.52 -4.90
N VAL A 143 19.06 -17.10 -5.35
CA VAL A 143 18.87 -16.15 -6.46
C VAL A 143 18.77 -14.72 -5.94
N SER A 144 19.43 -13.76 -6.61
CA SER A 144 19.38 -12.33 -6.26
C SER A 144 19.45 -11.43 -7.50
N PHE A 145 19.03 -10.17 -7.35
CA PHE A 145 19.28 -9.10 -8.32
C PHE A 145 20.55 -8.35 -7.92
N ALA A 146 21.52 -8.23 -8.83
CA ALA A 146 22.79 -7.58 -8.51
C ALA A 146 22.63 -6.08 -8.24
N PHE A 147 21.75 -5.42 -8.98
CA PHE A 147 21.61 -3.96 -8.97
C PHE A 147 20.25 -3.54 -8.41
N GLU A 148 20.22 -2.37 -7.76
CA GLU A 148 18.95 -1.71 -7.44
C GLU A 148 18.21 -1.37 -8.75
N PHE A 149 16.90 -1.40 -8.69
CA PHE A 149 16.06 -1.07 -9.84
C PHE A 149 15.84 0.44 -9.91
N GLU A 150 16.63 1.12 -10.74
CA GLU A 150 16.43 2.54 -11.02
C GLU A 150 15.10 2.81 -11.72
N GLN A 151 14.40 3.87 -11.27
CA GLN A 151 13.15 4.36 -11.83
C GLN A 151 13.43 5.19 -13.09
N LEU A 152 13.00 4.73 -14.26
CA LEU A 152 13.33 5.38 -15.52
C LEU A 152 12.14 6.07 -16.14
N THR A 153 12.41 7.14 -16.89
CA THR A 153 11.41 7.93 -17.62
C THR A 153 11.21 7.44 -19.05
N ASN A 154 12.08 6.59 -19.59
CA ASN A 154 11.90 6.00 -20.90
C ASN A 154 12.58 4.63 -20.98
N ALA A 155 12.16 3.79 -21.92
CA ALA A 155 12.72 2.45 -22.08
C ALA A 155 14.12 2.44 -22.71
N GLU A 156 14.51 3.46 -23.47
CA GLU A 156 15.83 3.51 -24.12
C GLU A 156 16.96 3.65 -23.09
N ALA A 157 16.71 4.35 -21.98
CA ALA A 157 17.62 4.48 -20.85
C ALA A 157 18.00 3.14 -20.22
N LEU A 158 17.20 2.07 -20.39
CA LEU A 158 17.59 0.72 -19.97
C LEU A 158 18.88 0.25 -20.65
N ARG A 159 19.25 0.80 -21.83
CA ARG A 159 20.50 0.44 -22.51
C ARG A 159 21.74 0.95 -21.78
N GLU A 160 21.61 2.03 -21.02
CA GLU A 160 22.75 2.77 -20.43
C GLU A 160 23.04 2.37 -18.98
N ILE A 161 22.09 1.73 -18.30
CA ILE A 161 22.21 1.34 -16.89
C ILE A 161 22.33 -0.18 -16.72
N ASN A 162 22.73 -0.62 -15.52
CA ASN A 162 22.85 -2.04 -15.20
C ASN A 162 21.57 -2.66 -14.59
N GLY A 163 20.75 -1.85 -13.92
CA GLY A 163 19.50 -2.27 -13.29
C GLY A 163 18.46 -1.16 -13.31
N GLY A 164 17.27 -1.44 -13.81
CA GLY A 164 16.17 -0.47 -13.78
C GLY A 164 14.90 -0.94 -14.46
N TRP A 165 13.88 -0.11 -14.36
CA TRP A 165 12.55 -0.42 -14.85
C TRP A 165 11.84 0.80 -15.42
N PHE A 166 10.93 0.55 -16.35
CA PHE A 166 10.07 1.55 -16.97
C PHE A 166 8.69 0.96 -17.24
N LEU A 167 7.63 1.65 -16.81
CA LEU A 167 6.26 1.27 -17.08
C LEU A 167 5.67 2.14 -18.19
N GLY A 168 5.55 1.58 -19.39
CA GLY A 168 5.05 2.28 -20.58
C GLY A 168 5.08 1.41 -21.83
N ASN A 169 4.46 1.89 -22.91
CA ASN A 169 4.20 1.08 -24.11
C ASN A 169 5.36 1.10 -25.14
N ALA A 170 6.60 1.27 -24.69
CA ALA A 170 7.76 1.47 -25.58
C ALA A 170 8.03 0.30 -26.55
N SER A 171 7.55 -0.90 -26.24
CA SER A 171 7.70 -2.09 -27.08
C SER A 171 6.42 -2.48 -27.85
N GLY A 172 5.37 -1.64 -27.83
CA GLY A 172 4.07 -1.97 -28.41
C GLY A 172 3.35 -3.13 -27.70
N VAL A 173 3.74 -3.43 -26.46
CA VAL A 173 3.18 -4.51 -25.63
C VAL A 173 2.06 -3.95 -24.76
N GLY A 174 0.84 -4.48 -24.96
CA GLY A 174 -0.38 -4.09 -24.25
C GLY A 174 -1.34 -3.28 -25.13
N ASN A 175 -2.63 -3.65 -25.09
CA ASN A 175 -3.70 -3.03 -25.90
C ASN A 175 -4.07 -1.59 -25.46
N ARG A 176 -3.49 -1.08 -24.37
CA ARG A 176 -3.76 0.25 -23.79
C ARG A 176 -2.46 0.93 -23.39
N TRP A 177 -2.47 2.26 -23.36
CA TRP A 177 -1.33 3.06 -22.91
C TRP A 177 -1.01 2.74 -21.43
N GLY A 178 0.26 2.42 -21.14
CA GLY A 178 0.74 2.19 -19.76
C GLY A 178 0.80 0.74 -19.27
N ASN A 179 0.66 -0.26 -20.15
CA ASN A 179 0.55 -1.69 -19.78
C ASN A 179 1.82 -2.53 -20.03
N GLY A 180 2.95 -1.92 -20.41
CA GLY A 180 4.22 -2.62 -20.62
C GLY A 180 5.22 -2.37 -19.49
N LEU A 181 5.53 -3.38 -18.68
CA LEU A 181 6.55 -3.31 -17.64
C LEU A 181 7.90 -3.78 -18.21
N ASN A 182 8.77 -2.83 -18.50
CA ASN A 182 10.10 -3.05 -19.06
C ASN A 182 11.11 -3.16 -17.91
N VAL A 183 11.91 -4.21 -17.89
CA VAL A 183 12.87 -4.47 -16.80
C VAL A 183 14.23 -4.87 -17.35
N LYS A 184 15.29 -4.40 -16.69
CA LYS A 184 16.67 -4.86 -16.89
C LYS A 184 17.34 -5.05 -15.53
N ASN A 185 18.05 -6.16 -15.35
CA ASN A 185 18.94 -6.38 -14.21
C ASN A 185 19.94 -7.51 -14.52
N GLN A 186 20.86 -7.76 -13.58
CA GLN A 186 21.67 -8.98 -13.56
C GLN A 186 21.14 -9.94 -12.48
N VAL A 187 20.67 -11.11 -12.91
CA VAL A 187 20.30 -12.23 -12.03
C VAL A 187 21.56 -13.00 -11.65
N ARG A 188 21.75 -13.19 -10.35
CA ARG A 188 22.86 -13.97 -9.78
C ARG A 188 22.34 -15.17 -9.01
N VAL A 189 23.12 -16.25 -9.03
CA VAL A 189 22.96 -17.41 -8.15
C VAL A 189 24.23 -17.53 -7.30
N LEU A 190 24.10 -17.50 -5.97
CA LEU A 190 25.23 -17.55 -5.03
C LEU A 190 26.32 -16.52 -5.36
N ASN A 191 25.85 -15.30 -5.65
CA ASN A 191 26.64 -14.15 -6.09
C ASN A 191 27.41 -14.32 -7.42
N GLN A 192 27.13 -15.35 -8.22
CA GLN A 192 27.68 -15.53 -9.57
C GLN A 192 26.63 -15.24 -10.65
N PRO A 193 26.99 -14.66 -11.81
CA PRO A 193 26.05 -14.44 -12.91
C PRO A 193 25.39 -15.75 -13.39
N TYR A 194 24.07 -15.75 -13.54
CA TYR A 194 23.30 -16.94 -13.93
C TYR A 194 23.21 -17.11 -15.46
N SER A 195 23.31 -18.35 -15.94
CA SER A 195 23.07 -18.69 -17.36
C SER A 195 22.13 -19.89 -17.44
N GLY A 196 20.95 -19.71 -18.05
CA GLY A 196 19.91 -20.74 -18.10
C GLY A 196 18.54 -20.23 -18.52
N LYS A 197 17.55 -21.11 -18.51
CA LYS A 197 16.14 -20.73 -18.73
C LYS A 197 15.54 -20.19 -17.44
N ALA A 198 14.68 -19.18 -17.57
CA ALA A 198 13.92 -18.64 -16.46
C ALA A 198 12.48 -18.31 -16.88
N ALA A 199 11.54 -18.43 -15.97
CA ALA A 199 10.20 -17.89 -16.11
C ALA A 199 10.12 -16.53 -15.40
N VAL A 200 9.43 -15.57 -16.00
CA VAL A 200 9.26 -14.22 -15.46
C VAL A 200 7.76 -13.89 -15.39
N LYS A 201 7.30 -13.49 -14.21
CA LYS A 201 5.92 -13.11 -13.93
C LYS A 201 5.84 -11.66 -13.43
N SER A 202 4.69 -11.02 -13.65
CA SER A 202 4.29 -9.79 -12.99
C SER A 202 3.06 -10.01 -12.12
N ARG A 203 2.99 -9.33 -10.98
CA ARG A 203 1.84 -9.42 -10.04
C ARG A 203 1.36 -8.04 -9.65
N CYS A 204 0.07 -7.89 -9.36
CA CYS A 204 -0.54 -6.64 -8.92
C CYS A 204 -0.85 -6.69 -7.42
N HIS A 205 -0.23 -5.79 -6.66
CA HIS A 205 -0.43 -5.60 -5.22
C HIS A 205 -1.35 -4.44 -4.88
N LEU A 206 -2.16 -3.97 -5.84
CA LEU A 206 -3.25 -3.06 -5.54
C LEU A 206 -4.16 -3.69 -4.47
N PRO A 207 -4.63 -2.93 -3.46
CA PRO A 207 -5.66 -3.41 -2.54
C PRO A 207 -6.85 -4.00 -3.31
N GLY A 208 -7.17 -5.27 -3.05
CA GLY A 208 -8.21 -6.03 -3.77
C GLY A 208 -7.68 -6.94 -4.90
N CYS A 209 -6.48 -6.69 -5.43
CA CYS A 209 -5.74 -7.64 -6.29
C CYS A 209 -4.85 -8.59 -5.47
N ASN A 210 -4.31 -8.12 -4.35
CA ASN A 210 -3.61 -8.92 -3.33
C ASN A 210 -2.56 -9.89 -3.89
N GLY A 211 -1.72 -9.41 -4.82
CA GLY A 211 -0.63 -10.21 -5.41
C GLY A 211 -1.08 -11.18 -6.51
N CYS A 212 -2.27 -11.00 -7.08
CA CYS A 212 -2.70 -11.76 -8.25
C CYS A 212 -1.77 -11.51 -9.45
N GLU A 213 -1.69 -12.48 -10.35
CA GLU A 213 -0.91 -12.33 -11.59
C GLU A 213 -1.46 -11.17 -12.43
N ALA A 214 -0.54 -10.33 -12.91
CA ALA A 214 -0.81 -9.19 -13.76
C ALA A 214 -0.28 -9.51 -15.15
N GLY A 215 -1.13 -10.15 -15.96
CA GLY A 215 -0.81 -10.62 -17.30
C GLY A 215 -0.04 -11.95 -17.35
N PRO A 216 0.31 -12.44 -18.56
CA PRO A 216 0.83 -13.79 -18.75
C PRO A 216 2.30 -13.94 -18.33
N GLU A 217 2.65 -15.13 -17.85
CA GLU A 217 4.04 -15.55 -17.65
C GLU A 217 4.83 -15.52 -18.97
N LYS A 218 6.13 -15.19 -18.87
CA LYS A 218 7.06 -15.17 -20.00
C LYS A 218 8.32 -15.98 -19.73
N GLU A 219 8.62 -16.95 -20.60
CA GLU A 219 9.91 -17.64 -20.60
C GLU A 219 11.01 -16.77 -21.22
N VAL A 220 12.19 -16.77 -20.59
CA VAL A 220 13.38 -16.05 -21.05
C VAL A 220 14.63 -16.95 -20.91
N VAL A 221 15.64 -16.68 -21.75
CA VAL A 221 16.98 -17.30 -21.61
C VAL A 221 17.93 -16.24 -21.11
N ILE A 222 18.41 -16.41 -19.88
CA ILE A 222 19.39 -15.53 -19.24
C ILE A 222 20.78 -16.03 -19.64
N LYS A 223 21.65 -15.10 -20.04
CA LYS A 223 23.07 -15.35 -20.34
C LYS A 223 23.92 -14.38 -19.55
N ASP A 224 24.94 -14.89 -18.85
CA ASP A 224 25.88 -14.10 -18.05
C ASP A 224 25.17 -13.16 -17.05
N GLY A 225 24.04 -13.65 -16.53
CA GLY A 225 23.15 -12.97 -15.60
C GLY A 225 22.21 -11.95 -16.24
N LEU A 226 22.35 -11.57 -17.51
CA LEU A 226 21.56 -10.51 -18.12
C LEU A 226 20.07 -10.89 -18.25
N LEU A 227 19.24 -10.25 -17.44
CA LEU A 227 17.79 -10.25 -17.58
C LEU A 227 17.37 -8.92 -18.23
N GLN A 228 16.79 -8.98 -19.43
CA GLN A 228 16.15 -7.84 -20.07
C GLN A 228 14.86 -8.32 -20.74
N THR A 229 13.71 -7.85 -20.25
CA THR A 229 12.41 -8.28 -20.75
C THR A 229 11.35 -7.20 -20.60
N VAL A 230 10.21 -7.45 -21.24
CA VAL A 230 8.99 -6.64 -21.15
C VAL A 230 7.83 -7.58 -20.85
N LEU A 231 7.04 -7.22 -19.85
CA LEU A 231 5.86 -7.95 -19.39
C LEU A 231 4.60 -7.13 -19.69
N GLU A 232 3.53 -7.78 -20.14
CA GLU A 232 2.21 -7.15 -20.24
C GLU A 232 1.54 -7.24 -18.87
N VAL A 233 1.15 -6.11 -18.28
CA VAL A 233 0.48 -6.09 -16.97
C VAL A 233 -1.05 -6.11 -17.05
N GLY A 234 -1.61 -6.30 -18.26
CA GLY A 234 -3.05 -6.43 -18.49
C GLY A 234 -3.86 -5.20 -18.03
N GLY A 235 -5.06 -5.41 -17.48
CA GLY A 235 -5.91 -4.34 -16.94
C GLY A 235 -5.55 -3.85 -15.54
N HIS A 236 -4.41 -4.28 -15.00
CA HIS A 236 -4.00 -3.95 -13.63
C HIS A 236 -3.36 -2.57 -13.54
N SER A 237 -3.41 -1.98 -12.35
CA SER A 237 -3.00 -0.59 -12.10
C SER A 237 -1.82 -0.46 -11.13
N GLY A 238 -1.24 -1.58 -10.69
CA GLY A 238 -0.10 -1.61 -9.79
C GLY A 238 -0.44 -1.22 -8.34
N PRO A 239 0.53 -1.26 -7.41
CA PRO A 239 1.95 -1.50 -7.65
C PRO A 239 2.25 -2.92 -8.13
N PHE A 240 3.30 -3.07 -8.93
CA PHE A 240 3.69 -4.31 -9.59
C PHE A 240 4.91 -4.97 -8.93
N GLU A 241 4.82 -6.28 -8.72
CA GLU A 241 5.95 -7.13 -8.34
C GLU A 241 6.46 -7.89 -9.57
N LEU A 242 7.78 -7.91 -9.75
CA LEU A 242 8.49 -8.81 -10.66
C LEU A 242 8.87 -10.09 -9.91
N GLU A 243 8.57 -11.25 -10.48
CA GLU A 243 9.04 -12.54 -9.99
C GLU A 243 9.86 -13.23 -11.10
N VAL A 244 11.09 -13.66 -10.78
CA VAL A 244 11.98 -14.39 -11.68
C VAL A 244 12.24 -15.77 -11.09
N ILE A 245 11.95 -16.82 -11.85
CA ILE A 245 12.02 -18.22 -11.44
C ILE A 245 13.07 -18.93 -12.30
N THR A 246 14.10 -19.49 -11.69
CA THR A 246 15.16 -20.28 -12.33
C THR A 246 15.14 -21.73 -11.81
N ASP A 247 15.97 -22.60 -12.39
CA ASP A 247 16.20 -23.95 -11.87
C ASP A 247 16.89 -23.98 -10.50
N LYS A 248 17.36 -22.82 -10.00
CA LYS A 248 18.06 -22.65 -8.72
C LYS A 248 17.21 -21.94 -7.66
N GLY A 249 15.97 -21.57 -7.98
CA GLY A 249 15.05 -20.87 -7.08
C GLY A 249 14.46 -19.61 -7.72
N SER A 250 13.89 -18.72 -6.90
CA SER A 250 13.23 -17.52 -7.41
C SER A 250 13.49 -16.29 -6.57
N VAL A 251 13.51 -15.13 -7.21
CA VAL A 251 13.69 -13.81 -6.58
C VAL A 251 12.56 -12.88 -7.01
N LYS A 252 12.18 -11.97 -6.10
CA LYS A 252 11.07 -11.03 -6.29
C LYS A 252 11.55 -9.59 -6.08
N ASN A 253 10.91 -8.64 -6.76
CA ASN A 253 11.10 -7.21 -6.51
C ASN A 253 9.78 -6.46 -6.70
N LEU A 254 9.29 -5.82 -5.64
CA LEU A 254 8.14 -4.92 -5.72
C LEU A 254 8.61 -3.54 -6.20
N PHE A 255 8.08 -3.06 -7.32
CA PHE A 255 8.37 -1.71 -7.82
C PHE A 255 7.53 -0.70 -7.05
N ALA A 256 8.12 -0.06 -6.05
CA ALA A 256 7.50 1.07 -5.34
C ALA A 256 7.04 2.13 -6.37
N LYS A 257 5.89 2.78 -6.11
CA LYS A 257 5.33 3.87 -6.93
C LYS A 257 4.93 3.48 -8.36
N SER A 258 4.88 2.19 -8.68
CA SER A 258 4.31 1.69 -9.95
C SER A 258 2.78 1.63 -9.95
N GLY A 259 2.13 2.05 -8.85
CA GLY A 259 0.68 2.17 -8.71
C GLY A 259 0.10 3.38 -9.43
N HIS A 260 -1.20 3.35 -9.73
CA HIS A 260 -1.88 4.42 -10.46
C HIS A 260 -1.92 5.76 -9.71
N VAL A 261 -1.96 5.73 -8.37
CA VAL A 261 -2.04 6.94 -7.54
C VAL A 261 -0.75 7.76 -7.64
N GLU A 262 0.40 7.10 -7.47
CA GLU A 262 1.71 7.76 -7.57
C GLU A 262 1.99 8.24 -9.01
N ARG A 263 1.36 7.57 -9.96
CA ARG A 263 1.36 7.85 -11.39
C ARG A 263 0.43 8.99 -11.80
N GLN A 264 -0.46 9.48 -10.96
CA GLN A 264 -1.34 10.56 -11.34
C GLN A 264 -0.55 11.85 -11.65
N THR A 265 -0.71 12.40 -12.86
CA THR A 265 -0.15 13.72 -13.21
C THR A 265 -1.09 14.83 -12.75
N SER A 266 -0.55 15.83 -12.06
CA SER A 266 -1.32 16.95 -11.51
C SER A 266 -0.80 18.28 -12.01
N LEU A 267 -1.70 19.20 -12.37
CA LEU A 267 -1.35 20.52 -12.88
C LEU A 267 -0.66 21.34 -11.79
N ILE A 268 0.54 21.83 -12.04
CA ILE A 268 1.32 22.59 -11.06
C ILE A 268 1.58 24.05 -11.47
N THR A 269 1.08 24.46 -12.64
CA THR A 269 1.14 25.84 -13.10
C THR A 269 -0.13 26.24 -13.83
N GLY A 270 -0.59 27.47 -13.66
CA GLY A 270 -1.69 28.06 -14.43
C GLY A 270 -1.38 29.49 -14.83
N GLY A 271 -1.90 29.95 -15.97
CA GLY A 271 -1.65 31.30 -16.48
C GLY A 271 -0.17 31.59 -16.75
N MET A 272 0.62 30.61 -17.16
CA MET A 272 2.04 30.75 -17.48
C MET A 272 2.27 30.22 -18.89
N THR A 273 3.22 30.82 -19.64
CA THR A 273 3.51 30.41 -21.02
C THR A 273 3.79 28.92 -21.16
N ASN A 274 4.52 28.32 -20.22
CA ASN A 274 4.72 26.88 -20.18
C ASN A 274 3.78 26.27 -19.13
N ILE A 275 3.02 25.25 -19.54
CA ILE A 275 2.17 24.46 -18.64
C ILE A 275 2.92 23.23 -18.18
N PHE A 276 2.98 23.03 -16.86
CA PHE A 276 3.65 21.90 -16.24
C PHE A 276 2.71 21.04 -15.40
N TYR A 277 3.02 19.75 -15.36
CA TYR A 277 2.40 18.77 -14.48
C TYR A 277 3.48 18.10 -13.61
N ALA A 278 3.11 17.62 -12.41
CA ALA A 278 3.97 16.81 -11.55
C ALA A 278 3.35 15.44 -11.24
N THR A 279 4.20 14.46 -10.98
CA THR A 279 3.86 13.07 -10.62
C THR A 279 4.95 12.50 -9.71
N LEU A 280 4.62 11.48 -8.89
CA LEU A 280 5.59 10.78 -8.04
C LEU A 280 6.26 9.60 -8.75
N ALA A 281 5.72 9.19 -9.90
CA ALA A 281 6.27 8.12 -10.72
C ALA A 281 6.81 8.68 -12.05
N PRO A 282 7.87 8.07 -12.60
CA PRO A 282 8.43 8.51 -13.87
C PRO A 282 7.52 8.17 -15.06
N TYR A 283 7.52 9.05 -16.06
CA TYR A 283 6.86 8.85 -17.35
C TYR A 283 7.73 9.30 -18.51
N GLU A 284 7.37 8.82 -19.70
CA GLU A 284 7.92 9.34 -20.94
C GLU A 284 7.68 10.85 -21.05
N GLY A 285 8.76 11.60 -21.30
CA GLY A 285 8.73 13.07 -21.36
C GLY A 285 8.77 13.79 -20.01
N THR A 286 8.97 13.07 -18.89
CA THR A 286 9.16 13.71 -17.58
C THR A 286 10.62 13.83 -17.17
N GLU A 287 10.92 14.84 -16.35
CA GLU A 287 12.24 15.08 -15.77
C GLU A 287 12.18 15.07 -14.24
N GLN A 288 13.07 14.30 -13.60
CA GLN A 288 13.14 14.24 -12.13
C GLN A 288 13.64 15.57 -11.54
N VAL A 289 13.05 15.99 -10.43
CA VAL A 289 13.59 17.02 -9.54
C VAL A 289 14.79 16.43 -8.80
N SER A 290 15.98 16.99 -9.03
CA SER A 290 17.21 16.43 -8.48
C SER A 290 17.15 16.31 -6.95
N GLY A 291 17.35 15.09 -6.43
CA GLY A 291 17.21 14.86 -4.98
C GLY A 291 15.92 14.16 -4.57
N ARG A 292 14.85 14.33 -5.35
CA ARG A 292 13.46 14.05 -4.98
C ARG A 292 12.82 13.05 -5.94
N ASP A 293 11.88 12.25 -5.48
CA ASP A 293 11.11 11.36 -6.37
C ASP A 293 9.85 12.08 -6.86
N ILE A 294 10.08 13.21 -7.53
CA ILE A 294 9.07 14.07 -8.14
C ILE A 294 9.51 14.30 -9.57
N TYR A 295 8.60 14.07 -10.52
CA TYR A 295 8.87 14.16 -11.94
C TYR A 295 7.97 15.21 -12.58
N ILE A 296 8.56 16.07 -13.41
CA ILE A 296 7.89 17.20 -14.05
C ILE A 296 7.66 16.90 -15.52
N GLU A 297 6.43 17.02 -15.98
CA GLU A 297 6.05 16.98 -17.39
C GLU A 297 5.82 18.40 -17.92
N LYS A 298 6.31 18.70 -19.13
CA LYS A 298 6.03 19.95 -19.84
C LYS A 298 5.04 19.70 -20.99
N LYS A 299 3.96 20.49 -21.07
CA LYS A 299 3.01 20.47 -22.20
C LYS A 299 3.28 21.62 -23.17
N ALA A 300 2.52 21.66 -24.27
CA ALA A 300 2.64 22.67 -25.31
C ALA A 300 2.52 24.09 -24.71
N PRO A 301 3.38 25.05 -25.12
CA PRO A 301 3.35 26.39 -24.60
C PRO A 301 2.13 27.17 -25.11
N ASN A 302 1.68 28.13 -24.30
CA ASN A 302 0.71 29.15 -24.65
C ASN A 302 1.41 30.52 -24.72
N ASP A 303 1.86 30.90 -25.91
CA ASP A 303 2.62 32.15 -26.11
C ASP A 303 1.79 33.42 -25.84
N ALA A 304 0.48 33.29 -25.59
CA ALA A 304 -0.38 34.40 -25.23
C ALA A 304 -0.24 34.85 -23.76
N ASP A 305 0.34 34.04 -22.88
CA ASP A 305 0.46 34.33 -21.45
C ASP A 305 1.51 35.41 -21.14
N ALA A 306 1.27 36.19 -20.09
CA ALA A 306 2.09 37.35 -19.72
C ALA A 306 3.33 36.99 -18.90
N LEU A 307 3.39 35.80 -18.32
CA LEU A 307 4.50 35.33 -17.48
C LEU A 307 5.09 34.03 -18.03
N TYR A 308 6.41 34.00 -18.12
CA TYR A 308 7.18 32.85 -18.58
C TYR A 308 7.95 32.23 -17.41
N LEU A 309 7.66 30.97 -17.15
CA LEU A 309 8.42 30.11 -16.25
C LEU A 309 9.15 29.06 -17.08
N ASN A 310 10.48 28.99 -16.98
CA ASN A 310 11.25 28.02 -17.74
C ASN A 310 11.04 26.58 -17.25
N ARG A 311 11.04 26.41 -15.92
CA ARG A 311 10.84 25.13 -15.24
C ARG A 311 10.35 25.39 -13.81
N PRO A 312 9.40 24.61 -13.27
CA PRO A 312 8.90 24.78 -11.90
C PRO A 312 9.82 24.13 -10.86
N VAL A 313 11.13 24.37 -11.00
CA VAL A 313 12.16 23.85 -10.10
C VAL A 313 13.09 25.00 -9.75
N ALA A 314 13.24 25.28 -8.46
CA ALA A 314 14.14 26.32 -7.98
C ALA A 314 15.61 25.95 -8.26
N SER A 315 16.49 26.95 -8.27
CA SER A 315 17.94 26.74 -8.29
C SER A 315 18.42 25.98 -7.04
N ASN A 316 19.70 25.59 -7.02
CA ASN A 316 20.31 25.00 -5.81
C ASN A 316 20.34 25.99 -4.62
N SER A 317 20.37 27.30 -4.89
CA SER A 317 20.20 28.34 -3.85
C SER A 317 18.75 28.49 -3.37
N ALA A 318 17.82 27.72 -3.95
CA ALA A 318 16.37 27.79 -3.77
C ALA A 318 15.74 29.11 -4.24
N ASP A 319 16.29 29.73 -5.28
CA ASP A 319 15.68 30.89 -5.93
C ASP A 319 15.01 30.50 -7.24
N ILE A 320 13.97 31.23 -7.64
CA ILE A 320 13.32 31.08 -8.95
C ILE A 320 13.21 32.44 -9.65
N ASP A 321 13.43 32.42 -10.96
CA ASP A 321 13.26 33.55 -11.86
C ASP A 321 12.00 33.32 -12.73
N ILE A 322 11.05 34.26 -12.69
CA ILE A 322 9.89 34.31 -13.61
C ILE A 322 10.04 35.54 -14.50
N GLU A 323 9.99 35.34 -15.82
CA GLU A 323 10.18 36.43 -16.80
C GLU A 323 8.82 37.01 -17.23
N VAL A 324 8.74 38.33 -17.28
CA VAL A 324 7.54 39.05 -17.73
C VAL A 324 7.57 39.21 -19.25
N LYS A 325 6.63 38.59 -19.96
CA LYS A 325 6.51 38.63 -21.43
C LYS A 325 5.56 39.72 -21.93
N LYS A 326 4.58 40.10 -21.13
CA LYS A 326 3.65 41.21 -21.39
C LYS A 326 3.59 42.13 -20.17
N ARG A 327 3.33 43.42 -20.41
CA ARG A 327 3.21 44.41 -19.33
C ARG A 327 2.10 44.01 -18.37
N LEU A 328 2.38 44.04 -17.07
CA LEU A 328 1.43 43.75 -16.00
C LEU A 328 1.30 44.97 -15.09
N ASN A 329 0.09 45.50 -14.97
CA ASN A 329 -0.22 46.65 -14.13
C ASN A 329 -0.88 46.21 -12.82
N LYS A 330 -0.67 47.01 -11.77
CA LYS A 330 -1.24 46.87 -10.41
C LYS A 330 -1.01 45.48 -9.83
N VAL A 331 0.23 45.04 -9.94
CA VAL A 331 0.63 43.68 -9.61
C VAL A 331 0.59 43.45 -8.10
N LYS A 332 0.04 42.30 -7.73
CA LYS A 332 0.17 41.70 -6.41
C LYS A 332 0.69 40.29 -6.56
N ALA A 333 1.58 39.89 -5.67
CA ALA A 333 2.08 38.53 -5.64
C ALA A 333 2.23 38.06 -4.20
N TYR A 334 2.03 36.76 -4.01
CA TYR A 334 2.24 36.12 -2.73
C TYR A 334 2.88 34.75 -2.92
N GLN A 335 3.49 34.29 -1.84
CA GLN A 335 4.07 32.97 -1.71
C GLN A 335 3.30 32.18 -0.65
N ILE A 336 2.94 30.95 -0.97
CA ILE A 336 2.47 29.97 0.01
C ILE A 336 3.59 28.96 0.23
N SER A 337 4.07 28.87 1.47
CA SER A 337 5.16 27.98 1.86
C SER A 337 4.91 27.40 3.23
N ILE A 338 5.55 26.27 3.51
CA ILE A 338 5.43 25.61 4.80
C ILE A 338 6.38 26.24 5.83
N ASN A 339 5.90 26.39 7.06
CA ASN A 339 6.68 26.92 8.18
C ASN A 339 7.39 25.82 8.98
N ASP A 340 8.05 26.21 10.05
CA ASP A 340 8.77 25.33 10.98
C ASP A 340 7.89 24.40 11.80
N LYS A 341 6.57 24.63 11.82
CA LYS A 341 5.56 23.78 12.49
C LYS A 341 4.86 22.82 11.52
N GLY A 342 5.23 22.83 10.24
CA GLY A 342 4.58 22.01 9.21
C GLY A 342 3.27 22.60 8.68
N GLU A 343 2.99 23.89 8.92
CA GLU A 343 1.77 24.57 8.48
C GLU A 343 2.07 25.49 7.29
N PHE A 344 1.17 25.55 6.30
CA PHE A 344 1.30 26.46 5.17
C PHE A 344 0.88 27.89 5.55
N VAL A 345 1.74 28.86 5.20
CA VAL A 345 1.54 30.28 5.46
C VAL A 345 1.63 31.09 4.18
N THR A 346 0.84 32.17 4.10
CA THR A 346 0.86 33.11 2.98
C THR A 346 1.76 34.30 3.32
N THR A 347 2.69 34.63 2.43
CA THR A 347 3.64 35.73 2.58
C THR A 347 3.58 36.65 1.37
N ASP A 348 3.52 37.97 1.57
CA ASP A 348 3.52 38.93 0.46
C ASP A 348 4.88 38.99 -0.24
N LEU A 349 4.88 38.81 -1.57
CA LEU A 349 6.05 39.08 -2.41
C LEU A 349 6.01 40.56 -2.82
N LYS A 350 6.92 41.35 -2.25
CA LYS A 350 7.03 42.79 -2.56
C LYS A 350 7.54 42.98 -3.98
N LEU A 351 6.62 43.20 -4.92
CA LEU A 351 6.91 43.52 -6.32
C LEU A 351 6.61 44.99 -6.62
N ALA A 352 7.16 45.49 -7.72
CA ALA A 352 6.74 46.79 -8.27
C ALA A 352 5.27 46.70 -8.70
N SER A 353 4.52 47.79 -8.52
CA SER A 353 3.11 47.85 -8.94
C SER A 353 2.94 47.74 -10.45
N GLU A 354 3.97 48.02 -11.23
CA GLU A 354 4.01 47.83 -12.68
C GLU A 354 5.23 46.98 -13.03
N LEU A 355 5.02 45.94 -13.83
CA LEU A 355 6.05 45.08 -14.38
C LEU A 355 6.08 45.21 -15.91
N LYS A 356 7.24 45.53 -16.46
CA LYS A 356 7.46 45.70 -17.90
C LYS A 356 7.90 44.40 -18.54
N LYS A 357 7.68 44.29 -19.85
CA LYS A 357 8.24 43.19 -20.65
C LYS A 357 9.76 43.13 -20.48
N GLY A 358 10.27 41.95 -20.16
CA GLY A 358 11.69 41.68 -19.89
C GLY A 358 12.06 41.76 -18.40
N ASP A 359 11.18 42.26 -17.52
CA ASP A 359 11.43 42.25 -16.09
C ASP A 359 11.49 40.81 -15.56
N LYS A 360 12.26 40.61 -14.48
CA LYS A 360 12.37 39.33 -13.79
C LYS A 360 11.85 39.44 -12.37
N ILE A 361 10.90 38.56 -12.04
CA ILE A 361 10.43 38.36 -10.68
C ILE A 361 11.32 37.31 -10.03
N LYS A 362 11.95 37.66 -8.91
CA LYS A 362 12.77 36.74 -8.11
C LYS A 362 12.05 36.39 -6.82
N ALA A 363 12.01 35.10 -6.49
CA ALA A 363 11.44 34.63 -5.24
C ALA A 363 12.29 33.49 -4.66
N ALA A 364 12.39 33.47 -3.33
CA ALA A 364 13.02 32.37 -2.60
C ALA A 364 11.98 31.31 -2.26
N CYS A 365 12.26 30.05 -2.56
CA CYS A 365 11.37 28.92 -2.33
C CYS A 365 11.81 28.13 -1.09
N ALA A 366 10.86 27.84 -0.21
CA ALA A 366 11.07 26.91 0.90
C ALA A 366 10.96 25.45 0.42
N ALA A 367 11.73 24.56 1.04
CA ALA A 367 11.62 23.12 0.83
C ALA A 367 10.35 22.56 1.51
N PRO A 368 9.73 21.50 0.95
CA PRO A 368 10.11 20.80 -0.27
C PRO A 368 9.58 21.47 -1.55
N TYR A 369 8.62 22.38 -1.41
CA TYR A 369 8.13 23.25 -2.48
C TYR A 369 7.45 24.51 -1.91
N SER A 370 7.27 25.52 -2.75
CA SER A 370 6.45 26.71 -2.46
C SER A 370 5.54 27.00 -3.65
N MET A 371 4.36 27.55 -3.41
CA MET A 371 3.53 28.13 -4.49
C MET A 371 3.82 29.63 -4.59
N ILE A 372 3.97 30.12 -5.81
CA ILE A 372 3.98 31.56 -6.12
C ILE A 372 2.72 31.85 -6.92
N ALA A 373 1.95 32.85 -6.49
CA ALA A 373 0.77 33.34 -7.19
C ALA A 373 0.94 34.83 -7.49
N ILE A 374 0.65 35.24 -8.72
CA ILE A 374 0.80 36.60 -9.22
C ILE A 374 -0.49 36.98 -9.92
N ALA A 375 -1.05 38.13 -9.56
CA ALA A 375 -2.22 38.69 -10.21
C ALA A 375 -1.99 40.17 -10.56
N GLY A 376 -2.69 40.63 -11.59
CA GLY A 376 -2.64 42.00 -12.05
C GLY A 376 -3.56 42.19 -13.25
N PHE A 377 -3.28 43.22 -14.04
CA PHE A 377 -4.06 43.55 -15.22
C PHE A 377 -3.16 43.69 -16.45
N ILE A 378 -3.59 43.11 -17.56
CA ILE A 378 -2.91 43.17 -18.86
C ILE A 378 -3.72 44.02 -19.84
N ASP A 379 -3.05 44.64 -20.81
CA ASP A 379 -3.70 45.43 -21.86
C ASP A 379 -4.50 44.49 -22.81
N ASP A 380 -5.74 44.85 -23.14
CA ASP A 380 -6.61 44.11 -24.07
C ASP A 380 -6.20 44.40 -25.53
N GLU A 381 -5.44 43.48 -26.14
CA GLU A 381 -4.93 43.59 -27.51
C GLU A 381 -6.03 43.50 -28.60
N THR A 382 -7.21 42.94 -28.28
CA THR A 382 -8.36 42.85 -29.19
C THR A 382 -9.15 44.15 -29.28
N ALA A 383 -9.28 44.88 -28.17
CA ALA A 383 -9.89 46.22 -28.12
C ALA A 383 -9.02 47.33 -28.76
N LEU A 384 -7.73 47.04 -29.02
CA LEU A 384 -6.77 47.98 -29.61
C LEU A 384 -6.81 48.02 -31.15
N LYS A 385 -7.45 47.06 -31.82
CA LYS A 385 -7.54 47.00 -33.29
C LYS A 385 -8.77 47.70 -33.89
N THR A 386 -9.73 48.11 -33.07
CA THR A 386 -11.02 48.66 -33.52
C THR A 386 -11.11 50.19 -33.52
N ASP A 387 -10.16 50.92 -32.92
CA ASP A 387 -10.24 52.39 -32.83
C ASP A 387 -8.93 53.11 -33.19
N ASP A 388 -8.84 53.55 -34.45
CA ASP A 388 -7.82 54.49 -34.94
C ASP A 388 -8.03 55.93 -34.45
N LYS A 389 -8.93 56.20 -33.49
CA LYS A 389 -9.21 57.56 -33.00
C LYS A 389 -9.52 57.64 -31.50
N LYS A 390 -8.47 57.60 -30.68
CA LYS A 390 -8.18 58.50 -29.54
C LYS A 390 -7.21 57.80 -28.57
N LYS A 391 -5.96 58.25 -28.59
CA LYS A 391 -5.04 58.13 -27.45
C LYS A 391 -5.51 59.15 -26.42
N ASP A 392 -6.24 58.70 -25.40
CA ASP A 392 -6.08 59.15 -24.00
C ASP A 392 -7.14 58.50 -23.09
N ALA A 393 -6.63 57.85 -22.04
CA ALA A 393 -7.28 57.65 -20.74
C ALA A 393 -8.58 56.86 -20.64
N ASP A 394 -8.71 55.70 -21.28
CA ASP A 394 -9.83 54.78 -20.97
C ASP A 394 -9.35 53.56 -20.18
N LYS A 395 -9.69 53.52 -18.88
CA LYS A 395 -9.45 52.41 -17.95
C LYS A 395 -10.28 51.15 -18.29
N SER A 396 -11.12 51.24 -19.33
CA SER A 396 -11.97 50.15 -19.86
C SER A 396 -11.20 49.04 -20.61
N LYS A 397 -9.89 49.20 -20.85
CA LYS A 397 -9.08 48.34 -21.74
C LYS A 397 -8.13 47.35 -21.05
N GLU A 398 -8.25 47.16 -19.74
CA GLU A 398 -7.39 46.26 -18.95
C GLU A 398 -8.17 44.99 -18.54
N LYS A 399 -7.61 43.80 -18.82
CA LYS A 399 -8.18 42.49 -18.44
C LYS A 399 -7.44 41.91 -17.24
N TYR A 400 -8.18 41.37 -16.28
CA TYR A 400 -7.59 40.66 -15.14
C TYR A 400 -6.77 39.45 -15.62
N TYR A 401 -5.58 39.30 -15.04
CA TYR A 401 -4.67 38.20 -15.32
C TYR A 401 -4.16 37.62 -14.01
N GLU A 402 -4.16 36.29 -13.94
CA GLU A 402 -3.65 35.52 -12.82
C GLU A 402 -2.75 34.41 -13.33
N ALA A 403 -1.65 34.21 -12.63
CA ALA A 403 -0.74 33.12 -12.84
C ALA A 403 -0.31 32.53 -11.51
N TRP A 404 -0.03 31.23 -11.51
CA TRP A 404 0.50 30.55 -10.34
C TRP A 404 1.41 29.40 -10.75
N ALA A 405 2.34 29.05 -9.86
CA ALA A 405 3.25 27.94 -10.04
C ALA A 405 3.65 27.33 -8.68
N MET A 406 3.56 26.00 -8.58
CA MET A 406 4.19 25.24 -7.50
C MET A 406 5.63 24.93 -7.90
N ILE A 407 6.58 25.49 -7.14
CA ILE A 407 8.01 25.43 -7.43
C ILE A 407 8.66 24.45 -6.45
N PHE A 408 9.19 23.35 -6.97
CA PHE A 408 9.89 22.33 -6.18
C PHE A 408 11.35 22.70 -5.94
N THR A 409 11.88 22.37 -4.77
CA THR A 409 13.30 22.58 -4.45
C THR A 409 14.08 21.28 -4.63
N PRO A 410 15.25 21.31 -5.31
CA PRO A 410 16.20 20.20 -5.27
C PRO A 410 16.62 19.85 -3.84
N SER A 411 17.08 18.61 -3.61
CA SER A 411 17.76 18.28 -2.35
C SER A 411 19.05 19.09 -2.22
N ARG A 412 19.26 19.72 -1.07
CA ARG A 412 20.50 20.41 -0.69
C ARG A 412 21.48 19.47 -0.02
N ILE A 413 21.05 18.35 0.54
CA ILE A 413 21.96 17.33 1.07
C ILE A 413 22.53 16.49 -0.08
N GLU A 414 23.85 16.35 -0.11
CA GLU A 414 24.58 15.31 -0.85
C GLU A 414 25.18 14.29 0.12
N ILE A 415 25.21 13.03 -0.29
CA ILE A 415 25.65 11.89 0.53
C ILE A 415 26.67 11.07 -0.24
N GLU A 416 27.74 10.72 0.45
CA GLU A 416 28.69 9.69 0.02
C GLU A 416 28.78 8.56 1.05
N ILE A 417 28.88 7.33 0.56
CA ILE A 417 29.10 6.13 1.37
C ILE A 417 30.37 5.46 0.85
N THR A 418 31.37 5.31 1.73
CA THR A 418 32.61 4.62 1.40
C THR A 418 32.68 3.29 2.14
N ALA A 419 32.75 2.21 1.38
CA ALA A 419 32.93 0.84 1.85
C ALA A 419 33.77 0.06 0.81
N PRO A 420 34.47 -1.02 1.19
CA PRO A 420 35.17 -1.86 0.22
C PRO A 420 34.20 -2.54 -0.74
N ALA A 421 34.63 -2.76 -1.99
CA ALA A 421 33.79 -3.40 -3.00
C ALA A 421 33.47 -4.88 -2.68
N ALA A 422 34.37 -5.57 -1.98
CA ALA A 422 34.17 -6.93 -1.53
C ALA A 422 34.89 -7.19 -0.20
N ALA A 423 34.35 -8.08 0.61
CA ALA A 423 34.96 -8.54 1.85
C ALA A 423 34.51 -9.95 2.21
N ALA A 424 35.21 -10.58 3.15
CA ALA A 424 34.92 -11.94 3.59
C ALA A 424 33.68 -11.98 4.51
N PRO A 425 32.93 -13.09 4.53
CA PRO A 425 31.89 -13.33 5.55
C PRO A 425 32.44 -13.16 6.98
N LEU A 426 31.60 -12.69 7.90
CA LEU A 426 31.93 -12.43 9.31
C LEU A 426 33.07 -11.43 9.55
N SER A 427 33.51 -10.70 8.51
CA SER A 427 34.51 -9.65 8.68
C SER A 427 33.86 -8.35 9.10
N LYS A 428 34.52 -7.63 10.02
CA LYS A 428 34.11 -6.28 10.44
C LYS A 428 34.57 -5.24 9.43
N GLN A 429 33.62 -4.46 8.93
CA GLN A 429 33.84 -3.43 7.93
C GLN A 429 33.55 -2.06 8.50
N LYS A 430 34.48 -1.13 8.28
CA LYS A 430 34.30 0.29 8.58
C LYS A 430 33.60 0.95 7.40
N ILE A 431 32.42 1.49 7.65
CA ILE A 431 31.61 2.21 6.68
C ILE A 431 31.70 3.68 7.04
N LYS A 432 32.20 4.49 6.10
CA LYS A 432 32.29 5.94 6.27
C LYS A 432 31.15 6.61 5.53
N LEU A 433 30.52 7.57 6.20
CA LEU A 433 29.45 8.39 5.69
C LEU A 433 29.95 9.83 5.60
N HIS A 434 29.63 10.50 4.50
CA HIS A 434 29.85 11.93 4.35
C HIS A 434 28.54 12.60 3.91
N ALA A 435 28.15 13.67 4.60
CA ALA A 435 27.01 14.51 4.25
C ALA A 435 27.47 15.95 4.03
N ALA A 436 27.14 16.53 2.88
CA ALA A 436 27.54 17.88 2.51
C ALA A 436 26.35 18.71 2.00
N ASP A 437 26.45 20.03 2.16
CA ASP A 437 25.60 20.97 1.45
C ASP A 437 26.03 21.04 -0.02
N ARG A 438 25.11 20.71 -0.91
CA ARG A 438 25.29 20.61 -2.36
C ARG A 438 25.78 21.90 -3.01
N THR A 439 25.41 23.05 -2.47
CA THR A 439 25.72 24.35 -3.10
C THR A 439 27.12 24.80 -2.72
N SER A 440 27.48 24.66 -1.46
CA SER A 440 28.76 25.13 -0.91
C SER A 440 29.85 24.04 -0.91
N GLY A 441 29.48 22.77 -1.03
CA GLY A 441 30.36 21.62 -0.88
C GLY A 441 30.89 21.42 0.54
N LYS A 442 30.38 22.16 1.53
CA LYS A 442 30.83 22.05 2.92
C LYS A 442 30.07 20.94 3.61
N GLY A 443 30.78 20.19 4.45
CA GLY A 443 30.20 19.19 5.33
C GLY A 443 29.12 19.77 6.25
N ILE A 444 28.10 18.97 6.54
CA ILE A 444 26.97 19.36 7.40
C ILE A 444 26.68 18.31 8.46
N LYS A 445 26.31 18.76 9.66
CA LYS A 445 25.73 17.90 10.69
C LYS A 445 24.35 17.46 10.21
N ALA A 446 24.19 16.19 9.86
CA ALA A 446 22.95 15.59 9.39
C ALA A 446 22.60 14.39 10.28
N HIS A 447 21.33 14.27 10.62
CA HIS A 447 20.79 13.10 11.30
C HIS A 447 20.27 12.12 10.24
N GLY A 448 20.31 10.82 10.51
CA GLY A 448 19.87 9.86 9.53
C GLY A 448 19.76 8.44 10.04
N ILE A 449 19.39 7.55 9.13
CA ILE A 449 19.26 6.11 9.37
C ILE A 449 20.22 5.38 8.43
N ILE A 450 21.06 4.51 9.00
CA ILE A 450 21.94 3.61 8.26
C ILE A 450 21.41 2.19 8.36
N GLU A 451 21.39 1.49 7.23
CA GLU A 451 20.97 0.10 7.12
C GLU A 451 22.01 -0.68 6.31
N VAL A 452 22.34 -1.90 6.77
CA VAL A 452 23.15 -2.86 6.02
C VAL A 452 22.37 -4.16 5.95
N PHE A 453 22.05 -4.63 4.74
CA PHE A 453 21.17 -5.79 4.55
C PHE A 453 21.52 -6.60 3.29
N ASP A 454 21.18 -7.88 3.28
CA ASP A 454 21.36 -8.76 2.13
C ASP A 454 20.37 -8.41 1.00
N ASN A 455 20.85 -8.29 -0.24
CA ASN A 455 20.05 -7.85 -1.40
C ASN A 455 18.96 -8.83 -1.84
N ARG A 456 18.91 -10.03 -1.26
CA ARG A 456 17.80 -10.99 -1.44
C ARG A 456 16.57 -10.64 -0.62
N VAL A 457 16.72 -9.73 0.33
CA VAL A 457 15.68 -9.32 1.26
C VAL A 457 15.03 -8.05 0.75
N ALA A 458 13.70 -8.01 0.76
CA ALA A 458 12.99 -6.76 0.53
C ALA A 458 13.24 -5.81 1.72
N SER A 459 13.67 -4.58 1.47
CA SER A 459 13.81 -3.55 2.51
C SER A 459 13.07 -2.29 2.09
N LYS A 460 12.14 -1.82 2.95
CA LYS A 460 11.37 -0.59 2.71
C LYS A 460 12.16 0.63 3.15
N SER A 461 12.35 1.60 2.27
CA SER A 461 13.02 2.85 2.61
C SER A 461 12.11 3.75 3.47
N ALA A 462 12.70 4.40 4.49
CA ALA A 462 12.00 5.43 5.25
C ALA A 462 11.71 6.71 4.43
N LYS A 463 12.34 6.86 3.26
CA LYS A 463 12.12 7.97 2.32
C LYS A 463 10.77 7.87 1.59
N GLU A 464 10.29 6.65 1.31
CA GLU A 464 9.10 6.44 0.48
C GLU A 464 7.83 7.10 1.04
N PRO A 465 7.50 6.99 2.34
CA PRO A 465 6.34 7.70 2.91
C PRO A 465 6.48 9.23 2.90
N LEU A 466 7.72 9.75 2.98
CA LEU A 466 7.99 11.20 2.91
C LEU A 466 7.70 11.74 1.50
N ASP A 467 8.15 11.06 0.45
CA ASP A 467 7.81 11.43 -0.93
C ASP A 467 6.31 11.37 -1.17
N SER A 468 5.66 10.32 -0.66
CA SER A 468 4.21 10.13 -0.77
C SER A 468 3.44 11.28 -0.12
N SER A 469 3.89 11.75 1.05
CA SER A 469 3.33 12.90 1.75
C SER A 469 3.42 14.20 0.93
N ILE A 470 4.54 14.44 0.23
CA ILE A 470 4.69 15.60 -0.66
C ILE A 470 3.74 15.47 -1.85
N GLY A 471 3.65 14.27 -2.42
CA GLY A 471 2.73 13.93 -3.50
C GLY A 471 1.29 14.27 -3.19
N ASP A 472 0.79 13.74 -2.08
CA ASP A 472 -0.57 13.99 -1.63
C ASP A 472 -0.83 15.50 -1.46
N SER A 473 0.12 16.23 -0.85
CA SER A 473 0.02 17.68 -0.64
C SER A 473 -0.14 18.48 -1.94
N PHE A 474 0.69 18.23 -2.97
CA PHE A 474 0.57 18.99 -4.22
C PHE A 474 -0.60 18.53 -5.08
N ARG A 475 -0.99 17.24 -5.03
CA ARG A 475 -2.14 16.70 -5.75
C ARG A 475 -3.44 17.34 -5.22
N ASP A 476 -3.59 17.42 -3.90
CA ASP A 476 -4.74 18.05 -3.26
C ASP A 476 -4.83 19.54 -3.60
N ALA A 477 -3.72 20.27 -3.46
CA ALA A 477 -3.67 21.70 -3.80
C ALA A 477 -3.98 21.94 -5.28
N SER A 478 -3.41 21.14 -6.19
CA SER A 478 -3.66 21.21 -7.62
C SER A 478 -5.14 21.00 -7.94
N ALA A 479 -5.75 19.96 -7.36
CA ALA A 479 -7.15 19.66 -7.56
C ALA A 479 -8.06 20.81 -7.07
N GLN A 480 -7.75 21.44 -5.95
CA GLN A 480 -8.54 22.56 -5.42
C GLN A 480 -8.45 23.81 -6.30
N ILE A 481 -7.24 24.18 -6.73
CA ILE A 481 -7.02 25.37 -7.55
C ILE A 481 -7.62 25.18 -8.95
N ALA A 482 -7.37 24.03 -9.59
CA ALA A 482 -7.82 23.75 -10.96
C ALA A 482 -9.34 23.54 -11.07
N SER A 483 -10.03 23.18 -9.97
CA SER A 483 -11.49 23.01 -9.94
C SER A 483 -12.25 24.27 -9.51
N TRP A 484 -11.57 25.34 -9.12
CA TRP A 484 -12.23 26.48 -8.47
C TRP A 484 -13.18 27.26 -9.39
N ARG A 485 -14.31 27.72 -8.82
CA ARG A 485 -15.33 28.58 -9.44
C ARG A 485 -15.78 29.67 -8.45
N ASP A 486 -16.26 30.81 -8.95
CA ASP A 486 -16.83 31.88 -8.10
C ASP A 486 -18.30 31.54 -7.77
N TRP A 487 -18.59 31.41 -6.48
CA TRP A 487 -19.92 31.05 -5.96
C TRP A 487 -20.71 32.26 -5.41
N THR A 488 -20.17 33.48 -5.51
CA THR A 488 -20.75 34.68 -4.88
C THR A 488 -21.85 35.37 -5.70
N GLY A 489 -22.15 34.86 -6.90
CA GLY A 489 -23.39 35.15 -7.64
C GLY A 489 -23.25 36.18 -8.77
N TYR A 490 -23.29 35.68 -10.02
CA TYR A 490 -24.07 36.12 -11.19
C TYR A 490 -23.49 35.37 -12.40
N ASP A 491 -24.27 34.42 -12.96
CA ASP A 491 -23.97 33.84 -14.27
C ASP A 491 -24.08 34.96 -15.33
N GLU A 492 -22.97 35.31 -15.98
CA GLU A 492 -23.03 35.88 -17.32
C GLU A 492 -23.39 34.75 -18.30
N PHE A 493 -24.66 34.32 -18.29
CA PHE A 493 -25.28 33.70 -19.46
C PHE A 493 -25.60 34.80 -20.48
N THR A 494 -24.55 35.42 -21.02
CA THR A 494 -24.61 36.21 -22.26
C THR A 494 -23.30 35.96 -23.00
N ASP A 495 -23.42 35.47 -24.23
CA ASP A 495 -22.37 35.12 -25.21
C ASP A 495 -21.82 33.67 -25.23
N SER A 496 -22.51 32.71 -24.63
CA SER A 496 -22.20 31.28 -24.83
C SER A 496 -22.60 30.71 -26.21
N GLU A 497 -23.18 31.50 -27.12
CA GLU A 497 -23.51 31.07 -28.48
C GLU A 497 -22.49 31.48 -29.57
N MET A 498 -21.42 32.20 -29.23
CA MET A 498 -20.36 32.56 -30.21
C MET A 498 -18.92 32.17 -29.85
N LEU A 499 -18.68 31.46 -28.74
CA LEU A 499 -17.34 31.04 -28.31
C LEU A 499 -17.05 29.53 -28.37
N MET A 500 -17.91 28.76 -29.07
CA MET A 500 -17.64 27.35 -29.38
C MET A 500 -16.65 27.13 -30.53
N GLU A 501 -16.10 28.18 -31.15
CA GLU A 501 -15.14 28.04 -32.25
C GLU A 501 -13.71 28.52 -31.99
N ASP A 502 -13.37 29.22 -30.90
CA ASP A 502 -12.01 29.79 -30.77
C ASP A 502 -11.33 29.72 -29.38
N SER A 503 -11.76 28.82 -28.49
CA SER A 503 -10.98 28.47 -27.29
C SER A 503 -10.37 27.07 -27.41
N GLY A 504 -9.05 27.02 -27.62
CA GLY A 504 -8.23 25.80 -27.75
C GLY A 504 -8.16 24.90 -26.50
N VAL A 505 -9.08 25.06 -25.54
CA VAL A 505 -9.14 24.27 -24.30
C VAL A 505 -10.13 23.10 -24.40
N ALA A 506 -11.07 23.13 -25.36
CA ALA A 506 -12.07 22.07 -25.53
C ALA A 506 -11.68 20.96 -26.52
N ARG A 507 -10.57 21.07 -27.27
CA ARG A 507 -10.21 20.08 -28.33
C ARG A 507 -9.24 18.96 -27.91
N ASN A 508 -8.82 18.87 -26.65
CA ASN A 508 -7.92 17.80 -26.18
C ASN A 508 -8.60 16.70 -25.33
N PHE A 509 -9.93 16.65 -25.28
CA PHE A 509 -10.62 15.45 -24.82
C PHE A 509 -10.83 14.51 -26.01
N ILE A 510 -9.92 13.55 -26.18
CA ILE A 510 -10.19 12.36 -26.99
C ILE A 510 -11.14 11.47 -26.16
N PRO A 511 -12.39 11.24 -26.58
CA PRO A 511 -13.24 10.25 -25.92
C PRO A 511 -12.61 8.86 -26.10
N PRO A 512 -12.65 7.97 -25.08
CA PRO A 512 -12.18 6.60 -25.25
C PRO A 512 -12.97 5.93 -26.39
N PRO A 513 -12.32 5.22 -27.33
CA PRO A 513 -13.02 4.55 -28.41
C PRO A 513 -14.00 3.51 -27.86
N SER A 514 -15.22 3.54 -28.40
CA SER A 514 -16.34 2.70 -28.04
C SER A 514 -16.02 1.21 -28.20
N MET A 515 -16.27 0.44 -27.14
CA MET A 515 -16.14 -1.02 -27.12
C MET A 515 -17.30 -1.68 -27.87
N SER A 516 -17.14 -1.98 -29.16
CA SER A 516 -17.98 -2.96 -29.83
C SER A 516 -17.37 -3.43 -31.14
N ALA A 517 -16.72 -4.60 -31.13
CA ALA A 517 -16.73 -5.59 -32.21
C ALA A 517 -15.86 -6.79 -31.82
N ALA A 518 -16.50 -7.93 -31.54
CA ALA A 518 -15.87 -9.24 -31.67
C ALA A 518 -15.85 -9.64 -33.16
N PRO A 519 -14.77 -10.25 -33.66
CA PRO A 519 -14.90 -11.54 -34.34
C PRO A 519 -13.70 -12.48 -34.03
N ALA A 520 -13.91 -13.73 -33.61
CA ALA A 520 -14.22 -14.91 -34.42
C ALA A 520 -13.04 -15.44 -35.28
N GLY A 521 -12.39 -16.49 -34.77
CA GLY A 521 -11.92 -17.70 -35.48
C GLY A 521 -10.84 -17.62 -36.57
N ALA A 522 -9.71 -18.31 -36.36
CA ALA A 522 -9.06 -19.12 -37.40
C ALA A 522 -8.04 -20.10 -36.78
N ALA A 523 -8.01 -21.31 -37.35
CA ALA A 523 -7.28 -22.49 -36.91
C ALA A 523 -5.79 -22.50 -37.30
N ALA A 524 -5.05 -23.41 -36.65
CA ALA A 524 -3.65 -23.78 -36.92
C ALA A 524 -3.37 -24.17 -38.38
N PRO A 525 -2.10 -24.04 -38.84
CA PRO A 525 -1.33 -25.27 -39.06
C PRO A 525 0.19 -25.15 -38.74
N SER A 526 0.74 -26.22 -38.18
CA SER A 526 2.15 -26.65 -38.27
C SER A 526 2.32 -27.61 -39.48
N PRO A 527 3.51 -28.17 -39.80
CA PRO A 527 4.91 -27.74 -39.72
C PRO A 527 5.67 -27.98 -41.07
N LYS A 528 6.98 -27.68 -41.18
CA LYS A 528 7.93 -28.54 -41.92
C LYS A 528 9.40 -28.27 -41.58
N MET A 529 10.11 -29.39 -41.44
CA MET A 529 11.54 -29.59 -41.17
C MET A 529 12.45 -29.08 -42.30
N GLU A 530 13.74 -28.86 -42.01
CA GLU A 530 14.83 -29.56 -42.71
C GLU A 530 16.19 -29.53 -41.99
N PHE A 531 16.91 -30.65 -42.14
CA PHE A 531 18.21 -31.02 -41.59
C PHE A 531 19.35 -30.72 -42.59
N SER A 532 20.56 -30.41 -42.11
CA SER A 532 21.86 -30.92 -42.63
C SER A 532 23.02 -30.43 -41.73
N LYS A 533 23.81 -31.30 -41.06
CA LYS A 533 25.10 -31.94 -41.48
C LYS A 533 26.06 -30.93 -42.14
N SER A 534 27.32 -30.71 -41.76
CA SER A 534 28.45 -31.53 -41.30
C SER A 534 29.63 -30.53 -41.05
N MET A 535 30.77 -30.76 -40.37
CA MET A 535 31.83 -31.76 -40.52
C MET A 535 32.80 -31.73 -39.31
N SER A 536 33.38 -32.90 -39.06
CA SER A 536 34.56 -33.28 -38.25
C SER A 536 35.87 -32.55 -38.62
N ILE A 537 36.93 -32.51 -37.79
CA ILE A 537 38.01 -33.52 -37.61
C ILE A 537 38.89 -33.00 -36.44
N GLY A 538 39.17 -33.74 -35.36
CA GLY A 538 40.33 -34.66 -35.17
C GLY A 538 41.56 -33.90 -34.59
N ALA A 539 42.46 -34.40 -33.74
CA ALA A 539 42.66 -35.68 -33.07
C ALA A 539 43.64 -35.50 -31.86
N ALA A 540 43.41 -36.32 -30.83
CA ALA A 540 44.28 -36.95 -29.81
C ALA A 540 45.81 -37.17 -30.11
N PRO A 541 46.64 -37.78 -29.21
CA PRO A 541 46.67 -37.88 -27.72
C PRO A 541 48.09 -37.99 -27.04
N LYS A 542 48.10 -38.19 -25.69
CA LYS A 542 49.04 -39.01 -24.84
C LYS A 542 50.45 -38.41 -24.57
N LYS A 543 51.16 -38.58 -23.43
CA LYS A 543 51.25 -39.65 -22.41
C LYS A 543 52.13 -39.17 -21.20
N ARG A 544 51.74 -39.56 -19.98
CA ARG A 544 52.49 -40.14 -18.81
C ARG A 544 53.97 -39.80 -18.50
N ALA A 545 54.27 -39.55 -17.21
CA ALA A 545 55.12 -40.38 -16.31
C ALA A 545 55.28 -39.71 -14.91
N MET A 546 54.97 -40.38 -13.78
CA MET A 546 55.86 -41.09 -12.82
C MET A 546 56.76 -40.14 -12.00
N ALA A 547 57.01 -40.24 -10.69
CA ALA A 547 56.58 -41.09 -9.59
C ALA A 547 57.04 -40.44 -8.26
N MET A 548 56.41 -40.89 -7.17
CA MET A 548 56.65 -40.74 -5.73
C MET A 548 58.09 -41.08 -5.23
N PRO A 549 58.36 -41.24 -3.91
CA PRO A 549 58.18 -40.38 -2.71
C PRO A 549 59.43 -40.42 -1.79
N LYS A 550 59.45 -39.69 -0.66
CA LYS A 550 59.88 -40.27 0.65
C LYS A 550 59.66 -39.36 1.86
N GLU A 551 58.89 -39.91 2.80
CA GLU A 551 58.97 -39.82 4.28
C GLU A 551 60.41 -39.66 4.84
N LEU A 552 60.70 -39.20 6.08
CA LEU A 552 60.05 -39.40 7.39
C LEU A 552 60.74 -38.50 8.44
N SER A 553 60.08 -38.28 9.58
CA SER A 553 60.59 -38.06 10.96
C SER A 553 60.23 -36.74 11.69
N GLN A 554 59.52 -36.90 12.82
CA GLN A 554 59.42 -36.05 14.02
C GLN A 554 60.21 -36.74 15.16
N PRO A 555 60.35 -36.24 16.42
CA PRO A 555 60.13 -34.91 17.07
C PRO A 555 61.42 -34.44 17.83
N GLU A 556 61.59 -33.26 18.46
CA GLU A 556 60.96 -32.72 19.69
C GLU A 556 61.30 -31.21 19.95
N ALA A 557 60.41 -30.61 20.75
CA ALA A 557 60.27 -29.34 21.48
C ALA A 557 61.37 -28.23 21.60
N GLY A 558 60.95 -27.03 21.17
CA GLY A 558 61.03 -25.75 21.90
C GLY A 558 62.09 -24.73 21.44
N PRO A 559 61.98 -23.44 21.80
CA PRO A 559 60.86 -22.48 21.72
C PRO A 559 61.19 -21.32 20.74
N ASP A 560 60.25 -20.39 20.57
CA ASP A 560 60.35 -19.11 19.84
C ASP A 560 60.13 -19.10 18.32
N GLY A 561 59.08 -18.35 17.93
CA GLY A 561 58.89 -17.79 16.59
C GLY A 561 58.08 -18.65 15.63
N GLY A 562 56.74 -18.58 15.69
CA GLY A 562 55.89 -19.22 14.69
C GLY A 562 54.49 -18.62 14.66
N ALA A 563 54.08 -18.18 13.47
CA ALA A 563 52.78 -17.58 13.16
C ALA A 563 51.60 -18.28 13.83
N ASP A 564 50.78 -17.50 14.54
CA ASP A 564 49.45 -17.91 14.96
C ASP A 564 48.66 -18.41 13.75
N GLY A 565 48.28 -19.69 13.82
CA GLY A 565 47.44 -20.34 12.82
C GLY A 565 46.08 -19.66 12.77
N VAL A 566 45.74 -19.09 11.62
CA VAL A 566 44.38 -18.66 11.32
C VAL A 566 43.48 -19.90 11.35
N THR A 567 42.74 -20.05 12.44
CA THR A 567 41.59 -20.96 12.48
C THR A 567 40.53 -20.37 11.56
N GLU A 568 40.21 -21.07 10.48
CA GLU A 568 39.15 -20.69 9.54
C GLU A 568 37.82 -20.51 10.30
N ALA A 569 37.17 -19.35 10.12
CA ALA A 569 35.98 -18.97 10.85
C ALA A 569 34.78 -19.85 10.48
N VAL A 570 34.08 -20.39 11.48
CA VAL A 570 32.85 -21.18 11.30
C VAL A 570 31.71 -20.24 10.92
N ARG A 571 31.11 -20.44 9.75
CA ARG A 571 29.98 -19.63 9.26
C ARG A 571 28.66 -20.28 9.71
N GLU A 572 28.08 -19.76 10.78
CA GLU A 572 26.85 -20.31 11.39
C GLU A 572 25.61 -19.53 10.95
N GLY A 573 24.60 -20.26 10.45
CA GLY A 573 23.29 -19.71 10.12
C GLY A 573 23.29 -18.70 8.96
N GLU A 574 22.31 -17.82 8.98
CA GLU A 574 22.09 -16.76 8.00
C GLU A 574 21.66 -15.48 8.73
N LYS A 575 21.95 -14.30 8.14
CA LYS A 575 21.54 -13.01 8.69
C LYS A 575 21.10 -12.06 7.59
N LYS A 576 19.82 -11.66 7.60
CA LYS A 576 19.23 -10.78 6.58
C LYS A 576 19.62 -9.32 6.76
N VAL A 577 19.20 -8.68 7.85
CA VAL A 577 19.64 -7.34 8.23
C VAL A 577 20.81 -7.45 9.19
N ILE A 578 21.91 -6.83 8.79
CA ILE A 578 23.20 -6.89 9.46
C ILE A 578 23.31 -5.79 10.51
N TYR A 579 22.85 -4.58 10.14
CA TYR A 579 22.96 -3.37 10.93
C TYR A 579 21.81 -2.43 10.61
N CYS A 580 21.18 -1.83 11.64
CA CYS A 580 20.17 -0.79 11.50
C CYS A 580 20.28 0.15 12.70
N ALA A 581 20.56 1.44 12.47
CA ALA A 581 20.70 2.40 13.55
C ALA A 581 20.43 3.84 13.09
N ALA A 582 20.09 4.70 14.05
CA ALA A 582 20.17 6.15 13.87
C ALA A 582 21.65 6.58 13.95
N VAL A 583 22.07 7.49 13.07
CA VAL A 583 23.43 8.02 13.01
C VAL A 583 23.37 9.54 12.82
N VAL A 584 24.36 10.23 13.39
CA VAL A 584 24.53 11.68 13.25
C VAL A 584 25.94 11.92 12.71
N THR A 585 26.07 12.66 11.61
CA THR A 585 27.36 13.14 11.12
C THR A 585 27.85 14.31 11.96
N ASP A 586 29.17 14.50 12.04
CA ASP A 586 29.74 15.64 12.75
C ASP A 586 29.56 16.95 11.95
N SER A 587 30.10 18.06 12.47
CA SER A 587 30.04 19.36 11.78
C SER A 587 30.82 19.42 10.46
N ASN A 588 31.72 18.47 10.21
CA ASN A 588 32.43 18.31 8.94
C ASN A 588 31.69 17.36 7.99
N GLY A 589 30.53 16.86 8.38
CA GLY A 589 29.76 15.93 7.56
C GLY A 589 30.11 14.47 7.73
N ASP A 590 31.03 14.11 8.63
CA ASP A 590 31.59 12.77 8.68
C ASP A 590 30.96 11.91 9.79
N ALA A 591 30.75 10.63 9.49
CA ALA A 591 30.49 9.58 10.49
C ALA A 591 31.17 8.27 10.09
N GLU A 592 31.55 7.47 11.08
CA GLU A 592 32.06 6.11 10.87
C GLU A 592 31.23 5.12 11.69
N ILE A 593 30.77 4.06 11.03
CA ILE A 593 30.09 2.94 11.69
C ILE A 593 30.84 1.63 11.38
N GLU A 594 30.83 0.70 12.33
CA GLU A 594 31.40 -0.64 12.16
C GLU A 594 30.26 -1.65 12.04
N ALA A 595 30.25 -2.42 10.95
CA ALA A 595 29.27 -3.48 10.71
C ALA A 595 29.99 -4.80 10.38
N GLU A 596 29.57 -5.89 11.01
CA GLU A 596 30.08 -7.24 10.75
C GLU A 596 29.26 -7.91 9.63
N LEU A 597 29.91 -8.27 8.52
CA LEU A 597 29.26 -8.89 7.37
C LEU A 597 28.64 -10.25 7.70
N PRO A 598 27.59 -10.67 6.97
CA PRO A 598 26.83 -11.85 7.33
C PRO A 598 27.63 -13.14 7.09
N PRO A 599 27.22 -14.27 7.72
CA PRO A 599 27.86 -15.56 7.52
C PRO A 599 27.68 -16.08 6.09
N GLN A 600 26.59 -15.75 5.42
CA GLN A 600 26.33 -16.20 4.05
C GLN A 600 27.05 -15.36 2.99
N THR A 601 27.46 -16.03 1.90
CA THR A 601 27.91 -15.33 0.69
C THR A 601 26.73 -14.69 -0.03
N GLY A 602 26.98 -13.57 -0.70
CA GLY A 602 25.94 -12.75 -1.31
C GLY A 602 26.40 -11.32 -1.54
N ARG A 603 25.44 -10.43 -1.79
CA ARG A 603 25.69 -9.00 -1.91
C ARG A 603 24.90 -8.28 -0.82
N CYS A 604 25.57 -7.41 -0.07
CA CYS A 604 24.90 -6.56 0.90
C CYS A 604 24.74 -5.14 0.33
N LYS A 605 23.63 -4.50 0.67
CA LYS A 605 23.31 -3.11 0.40
C LYS A 605 23.57 -2.32 1.68
N ILE A 606 24.28 -1.20 1.55
CA ILE A 606 24.46 -0.19 2.59
C ILE A 606 23.62 1.01 2.18
N ARG A 607 22.56 1.31 2.93
CA ARG A 607 21.67 2.44 2.64
C ARG A 607 21.78 3.47 3.75
N PHE A 608 22.08 4.72 3.39
CA PHE A 608 22.03 5.86 4.31
C PHE A 608 20.97 6.85 3.86
N ILE A 609 20.06 7.20 4.77
CA ILE A 609 19.04 8.23 4.58
C ILE A 609 19.38 9.37 5.54
N ALA A 610 19.85 10.50 5.00
CA ALA A 610 20.05 11.72 5.77
C ALA A 610 18.78 12.57 5.74
N VAL A 611 18.47 13.23 6.86
CA VAL A 611 17.30 14.08 7.05
C VAL A 611 17.74 15.35 7.78
N ASP A 612 17.34 16.48 7.23
CA ASP A 612 17.39 17.80 7.86
C ASP A 612 16.07 18.54 7.56
N LYS A 613 15.16 18.52 8.54
CA LYS A 613 13.80 19.08 8.41
C LYS A 613 13.08 18.52 7.18
N PHE A 614 12.80 19.36 6.16
CA PHE A 614 12.15 18.96 4.90
C PHE A 614 13.10 18.41 3.85
N ASP A 615 14.41 18.53 4.08
CA ASP A 615 15.40 18.01 3.17
C ASP A 615 15.82 16.62 3.57
N TYR A 616 15.89 15.74 2.59
CA TYR A 616 16.29 14.37 2.81
C TYR A 616 16.90 13.81 1.55
N ARG A 617 17.87 12.92 1.73
CA ARG A 617 18.54 12.26 0.64
C ARG A 617 18.83 10.82 1.03
N GLU A 618 18.69 9.93 0.07
CA GLU A 618 19.10 8.54 0.21
C GLU A 618 20.26 8.25 -0.72
N LYS A 619 21.21 7.45 -0.23
CA LYS A 619 22.25 6.83 -1.04
C LYS A 619 22.36 5.35 -0.66
N THR A 620 22.64 4.53 -1.67
CA THR A 620 22.94 3.11 -1.50
C THR A 620 24.33 2.81 -2.08
N GLN A 621 25.06 1.93 -1.42
CA GLN A 621 26.36 1.40 -1.84
C GLN A 621 26.37 -0.12 -1.67
N ASP A 622 26.99 -0.83 -2.60
CA ASP A 622 27.07 -2.29 -2.59
C ASP A 622 28.39 -2.76 -1.98
N ILE A 623 28.34 -3.89 -1.28
CA ILE A 623 29.51 -4.67 -0.85
C ILE A 623 29.26 -6.16 -1.12
N ASP A 624 30.15 -6.79 -1.89
CA ASP A 624 30.07 -8.23 -2.17
C ASP A 624 30.69 -9.03 -1.00
N CYS A 625 29.87 -9.86 -0.35
CA CYS A 625 30.30 -10.77 0.71
C CYS A 625 30.66 -12.13 0.08
N GLY A 626 31.93 -12.52 0.10
CA GLY A 626 32.37 -13.73 -0.61
C GLY A 626 33.75 -14.26 -0.21
N LYS A 627 33.99 -15.51 -0.59
CA LYS A 627 35.30 -16.19 -0.51
C LYS A 627 35.65 -16.80 -1.88
N LYS A 628 36.92 -17.17 -2.09
CA LYS A 628 37.36 -17.80 -3.35
C LYS A 628 36.77 -19.21 -3.54
N SER A 629 36.87 -20.05 -2.52
CA SER A 629 36.26 -21.37 -2.50
C SER A 629 35.37 -21.46 -1.25
N PHE A 630 34.15 -21.95 -1.42
CA PHE A 630 33.14 -21.98 -0.35
C PHE A 630 32.03 -23.00 -0.64
N VAL A 631 31.27 -23.33 0.40
CA VAL A 631 30.03 -24.10 0.33
C VAL A 631 28.85 -23.25 0.81
N GLU A 632 27.72 -23.34 0.11
CA GLU A 632 26.43 -22.80 0.52
C GLU A 632 25.38 -23.92 0.42
N ALA A 633 24.38 -23.90 1.30
CA ALA A 633 23.30 -24.86 1.25
C ALA A 633 22.00 -24.22 1.73
N SER A 634 20.92 -24.55 1.03
CA SER A 634 19.56 -24.21 1.44
C SER A 634 19.04 -25.31 2.37
N VAL A 635 19.28 -25.15 3.68
CA VAL A 635 18.90 -26.13 4.70
C VAL A 635 17.55 -25.77 5.31
N ASN A 636 16.65 -26.74 5.40
CA ASN A 636 15.44 -26.58 6.21
C ASN A 636 15.84 -26.65 7.69
N THR A 637 15.85 -25.49 8.34
CA THR A 637 16.17 -25.31 9.76
C THR A 637 15.09 -25.87 10.68
N LEU A 638 13.90 -26.19 10.16
CA LEU A 638 12.89 -26.97 10.84
C LEU A 638 12.57 -28.26 10.08
N LEU A 639 12.71 -29.40 10.76
CA LEU A 639 12.36 -30.71 10.19
C LEU A 639 11.24 -31.40 10.97
N VAL A 640 10.25 -31.90 10.23
CA VAL A 640 9.20 -32.77 10.76
C VAL A 640 9.81 -34.09 11.24
N PRO A 641 9.43 -34.59 12.42
CA PRO A 641 9.91 -35.87 12.95
C PRO A 641 9.78 -37.02 11.95
N GLY A 642 10.90 -37.69 11.66
CA GLY A 642 10.97 -38.82 10.74
C GLY A 642 10.90 -38.47 9.25
N ALA A 643 10.73 -37.20 8.88
CA ALA A 643 10.77 -36.79 7.47
C ALA A 643 12.15 -37.05 6.87
N LYS A 644 12.19 -37.51 5.63
CA LYS A 644 13.42 -37.71 4.86
C LYS A 644 13.46 -36.68 3.74
N LEU A 645 14.51 -35.87 3.70
CA LEU A 645 14.67 -34.82 2.71
C LEU A 645 16.00 -34.98 1.99
N ALA A 646 15.97 -34.85 0.67
CA ALA A 646 17.15 -34.56 -0.12
C ALA A 646 17.36 -33.04 -0.13
N MET A 647 18.53 -32.60 0.32
CA MET A 647 18.98 -31.22 0.32
C MET A 647 20.13 -31.06 -0.67
N LYS A 648 20.42 -29.81 -1.05
CA LYS A 648 21.46 -29.49 -2.03
C LYS A 648 22.47 -28.53 -1.42
N ALA A 649 23.75 -28.88 -1.56
CA ALA A 649 24.87 -28.01 -1.27
C ALA A 649 25.51 -27.57 -2.59
N SER A 650 25.69 -26.27 -2.75
CA SER A 650 26.41 -25.70 -3.88
C SER A 650 27.82 -25.34 -3.44
N VAL A 651 28.80 -25.90 -4.14
CA VAL A 651 30.22 -25.71 -3.87
C VAL A 651 30.82 -24.91 -5.01
N VAL A 652 31.54 -23.84 -4.67
CA VAL A 652 32.38 -23.10 -5.60
C VAL A 652 33.84 -23.40 -5.28
N ASN A 653 34.57 -23.89 -6.27
CA ASN A 653 36.00 -24.13 -6.23
C ASN A 653 36.70 -23.22 -7.26
N SER A 654 37.11 -22.03 -6.81
CA SER A 654 37.92 -21.12 -7.63
C SER A 654 39.42 -21.42 -7.53
N SER A 655 39.81 -22.45 -6.78
CA SER A 655 41.19 -22.94 -6.70
C SER A 655 41.43 -24.08 -7.69
N ASP A 656 42.68 -24.35 -8.04
CA ASP A 656 43.05 -25.53 -8.81
C ASP A 656 43.26 -26.78 -7.92
N GLU A 657 43.00 -26.66 -6.61
CA GLU A 657 43.09 -27.76 -5.65
C GLU A 657 41.86 -28.69 -5.73
N LYS A 658 42.09 -29.97 -5.43
CA LYS A 658 40.99 -30.94 -5.28
C LYS A 658 40.32 -30.74 -3.93
N LEU A 659 39.01 -30.48 -3.95
CA LEU A 659 38.23 -30.27 -2.74
C LEU A 659 37.28 -31.43 -2.48
N THR A 660 37.02 -31.70 -1.20
CA THR A 660 36.05 -32.70 -0.74
C THR A 660 35.02 -32.02 0.16
N LEU A 661 33.73 -32.21 -0.11
CA LEU A 661 32.66 -31.77 0.78
C LEU A 661 32.30 -32.91 1.75
N LYS A 662 32.39 -32.64 3.06
CA LYS A 662 31.87 -33.52 4.11
C LYS A 662 30.61 -32.93 4.73
N VAL A 663 29.59 -33.78 4.89
CA VAL A 663 28.32 -33.46 5.56
C VAL A 663 28.17 -34.37 6.77
N SER A 664 28.06 -33.79 7.96
CA SER A 664 28.04 -34.51 9.24
C SER A 664 27.20 -33.80 10.29
N GLY A 665 26.96 -34.48 11.43
CA GLY A 665 26.28 -33.90 12.59
C GLY A 665 24.78 -34.20 12.63
N ALA A 666 23.98 -33.19 12.98
CA ALA A 666 22.55 -33.37 13.21
C ALA A 666 21.80 -33.80 11.95
N CYS A 667 20.76 -34.60 12.13
CA CYS A 667 19.86 -35.06 11.07
C CYS A 667 20.52 -35.90 9.95
N THR A 668 21.79 -36.31 10.07
CA THR A 668 22.41 -37.29 9.15
C THR A 668 22.29 -38.70 9.72
N GLU A 669 22.00 -39.70 8.87
CA GLU A 669 22.04 -41.12 9.29
C GLU A 669 23.49 -41.61 9.46
N LYS A 670 24.40 -41.07 8.65
CA LYS A 670 25.85 -41.27 8.66
C LYS A 670 26.53 -40.09 7.97
N ASP A 671 27.78 -39.86 8.29
CA ASP A 671 28.59 -38.84 7.61
C ASP A 671 28.70 -39.17 6.11
N GLN A 672 28.56 -38.14 5.28
CA GLN A 672 28.59 -38.23 3.83
C GLN A 672 29.79 -37.43 3.29
N SER A 673 30.48 -37.94 2.28
CA SER A 673 31.67 -37.32 1.69
C SER A 673 31.58 -37.34 0.18
N PHE A 674 31.89 -36.21 -0.47
CA PHE A 674 31.71 -36.02 -1.90
C PHE A 674 32.91 -35.30 -2.53
N ASP A 675 33.47 -35.86 -3.60
CA ASP A 675 34.54 -35.22 -4.37
C ASP A 675 33.97 -34.08 -5.24
N VAL A 676 34.55 -32.88 -5.14
CA VAL A 676 34.17 -31.72 -5.94
C VAL A 676 34.90 -31.78 -7.29
N LYS A 677 34.20 -32.18 -8.35
CA LYS A 677 34.78 -32.44 -9.68
C LYS A 677 34.86 -31.20 -10.57
N ASP A 678 33.91 -30.29 -10.44
CA ASP A 678 33.77 -29.10 -11.27
C ASP A 678 34.10 -27.84 -10.46
N LYS A 679 34.41 -26.72 -11.14
CA LYS A 679 34.61 -25.42 -10.48
C LYS A 679 33.37 -24.92 -9.76
N THR A 680 32.20 -25.35 -10.18
CA THR A 680 30.92 -25.16 -9.50
C THR A 680 30.18 -26.49 -9.53
N ALA A 681 29.80 -27.03 -8.37
CA ALA A 681 29.11 -28.30 -8.27
C ALA A 681 27.91 -28.18 -7.33
N ASP A 682 26.77 -28.72 -7.75
CA ASP A 682 25.62 -28.96 -6.89
C ASP A 682 25.64 -30.41 -6.42
N ILE A 683 25.69 -30.62 -5.11
CA ILE A 683 25.81 -31.92 -4.48
C ILE A 683 24.57 -32.18 -3.65
N ASP A 684 23.82 -33.23 -4.01
CA ASP A 684 22.67 -33.67 -3.24
C ASP A 684 23.11 -34.52 -2.04
N PHE A 685 22.56 -34.24 -0.86
CA PHE A 685 22.79 -34.99 0.37
C PHE A 685 21.47 -35.21 1.10
N ASN A 686 21.38 -36.28 1.90
CA ASN A 686 20.13 -36.62 2.59
C ASN A 686 20.20 -36.28 4.08
N VAL A 687 19.08 -35.79 4.61
CA VAL A 687 18.83 -35.63 6.04
C VAL A 687 17.52 -36.32 6.46
N VAL A 688 17.44 -36.67 7.73
CA VAL A 688 16.29 -37.29 8.38
C VAL A 688 15.94 -36.51 9.64
N GLY A 689 14.66 -36.19 9.85
CA GLY A 689 14.17 -35.45 11.03
C GLY A 689 14.27 -36.24 12.34
N ARG A 690 15.50 -36.52 12.80
CA ARG A 690 15.89 -37.17 14.06
C ARG A 690 17.27 -36.63 14.43
N ASN A 691 17.69 -36.74 15.70
CA ASN A 691 18.99 -36.25 16.17
C ASN A 691 19.22 -34.76 15.79
N TYR A 692 18.25 -33.91 16.10
CA TYR A 692 18.27 -32.46 15.86
C TYR A 692 19.46 -31.77 16.54
N GLY A 693 19.89 -30.62 16.02
CA GLY A 693 21.09 -29.91 16.47
C GLY A 693 21.85 -29.28 15.31
N LYS A 694 23.18 -29.22 15.41
CA LYS A 694 24.04 -28.59 14.39
C LYS A 694 24.35 -29.55 13.22
N LEU A 695 23.90 -29.21 12.02
CA LEU A 695 24.32 -29.82 10.76
C LEU A 695 25.57 -29.09 10.25
N THR A 696 26.63 -29.83 9.93
CA THR A 696 27.91 -29.27 9.47
C THR A 696 28.20 -29.66 8.02
N LEU A 697 28.56 -28.67 7.21
CA LEU A 697 29.11 -28.83 5.87
C LEU A 697 30.55 -28.28 5.89
N ALA A 698 31.54 -29.15 5.71
CA ALA A 698 32.95 -28.79 5.70
C ALA A 698 33.55 -29.05 4.32
N LEU A 699 34.15 -28.01 3.72
CA LEU A 699 34.89 -28.11 2.48
C LEU A 699 36.38 -28.25 2.82
N GLU A 700 36.96 -29.41 2.49
CA GLU A 700 38.35 -29.76 2.80
C GLU A 700 39.23 -29.73 1.55
N GLY A 701 40.45 -29.21 1.69
CA GLY A 701 41.50 -29.31 0.68
C GLY A 701 42.14 -30.69 0.61
N GLY A 702 42.98 -30.91 -0.40
CA GLY A 702 43.69 -32.18 -0.60
C GLY A 702 44.67 -32.55 0.53
N ASP A 703 45.02 -31.59 1.39
CA ASP A 703 45.82 -31.78 2.60
C ASP A 703 44.97 -32.04 3.88
N GLY A 704 43.64 -32.12 3.73
CA GLY A 704 42.69 -32.33 4.83
C GLY A 704 42.39 -31.06 5.65
N LYS A 705 42.92 -29.90 5.28
CA LYS A 705 42.57 -28.64 5.95
C LYS A 705 41.18 -28.17 5.52
N ILE A 706 40.44 -27.63 6.48
CA ILE A 706 39.15 -27.01 6.23
C ILE A 706 39.39 -25.66 5.54
N ILE A 707 38.86 -25.51 4.33
CA ILE A 707 38.89 -24.27 3.52
C ILE A 707 37.65 -23.42 3.79
N ASP A 708 36.53 -24.08 4.09
CA ASP A 708 35.29 -23.40 4.46
C ASP A 708 34.42 -24.34 5.29
N ARG A 709 33.66 -23.77 6.22
CA ARG A 709 32.76 -24.53 7.10
C ARG A 709 31.46 -23.78 7.31
N ARG A 710 30.36 -24.43 6.96
CA ARG A 710 28.99 -23.99 7.25
C ARG A 710 28.35 -24.84 8.33
N GLU A 711 27.71 -24.16 9.27
CA GLU A 711 26.87 -24.80 10.29
C GLU A 711 25.45 -24.26 10.21
N PHE A 712 24.48 -25.16 10.33
CA PHE A 712 23.07 -24.83 10.38
C PHE A 712 22.46 -25.45 11.64
N GLN A 713 21.78 -24.66 12.43
CA GLN A 713 20.98 -25.16 13.55
C GLN A 713 19.67 -25.73 13.00
N VAL A 714 19.52 -27.06 13.05
CA VAL A 714 18.32 -27.77 12.61
C VAL A 714 17.51 -28.17 13.84
N ASN A 715 16.30 -27.63 13.94
CA ASN A 715 15.40 -27.81 15.06
C ASN A 715 14.22 -28.71 14.67
N ASN A 716 13.56 -29.22 15.70
CA ASN A 716 12.30 -29.92 15.55
C ASN A 716 11.15 -28.91 15.41
N ILE A 717 10.22 -29.17 14.49
CA ILE A 717 8.96 -28.41 14.38
C ILE A 717 8.00 -28.69 15.56
N SER A 718 8.32 -29.65 16.42
CA SER A 718 7.41 -30.21 17.42
C SER A 718 6.98 -29.29 18.54
N ALA A 719 7.41 -28.04 18.62
CA ALA A 719 6.99 -27.13 19.67
C ALA A 719 7.01 -25.72 19.11
N MET A 720 5.83 -25.12 18.98
CA MET A 720 5.71 -23.78 18.43
C MET A 720 4.75 -22.95 19.26
N PRO A 721 5.12 -21.72 19.63
CA PRO A 721 4.22 -20.81 20.32
C PRO A 721 3.10 -20.41 19.37
N VAL A 722 1.87 -20.52 19.84
CA VAL A 722 0.66 -20.08 19.13
C VAL A 722 -0.23 -19.34 20.11
N THR A 723 -0.64 -18.15 19.72
CA THR A 723 -1.66 -17.37 20.38
C THR A 723 -3.00 -17.68 19.73
N PHE A 724 -3.86 -18.37 20.46
CA PHE A 724 -5.25 -18.58 20.09
C PHE A 724 -6.05 -17.36 20.55
N SER A 725 -6.70 -16.69 19.60
CA SER A 725 -7.50 -15.50 19.88
C SER A 725 -8.97 -15.77 19.61
N ASP A 726 -9.77 -15.75 20.68
CA ASP A 726 -11.22 -15.89 20.61
C ASP A 726 -11.89 -14.54 20.77
N VAL A 727 -12.98 -14.34 20.02
CA VAL A 727 -13.87 -13.18 20.17
C VAL A 727 -15.24 -13.65 20.61
N ILE A 728 -15.72 -13.11 21.73
CA ILE A 728 -17.04 -13.39 22.30
C ILE A 728 -17.82 -12.09 22.35
N ILE A 729 -19.03 -12.10 21.77
CA ILE A 729 -19.99 -11.02 21.88
C ILE A 729 -20.98 -11.36 23.00
N SER A 730 -21.12 -10.45 23.94
CA SER A 730 -21.90 -10.65 25.16
C SER A 730 -23.40 -10.63 24.88
N ASP A 731 -24.11 -11.61 25.46
CA ASP A 731 -25.58 -11.64 25.62
C ASP A 731 -26.02 -11.09 27.00
N ALA A 732 -25.11 -10.40 27.70
CA ALA A 732 -25.20 -9.94 29.08
C ALA A 732 -25.08 -11.02 30.17
N SER A 733 -24.86 -12.29 29.80
CA SER A 733 -24.51 -13.34 30.77
C SER A 733 -23.05 -13.23 31.24
N ALA A 734 -22.73 -13.91 32.34
CA ALA A 734 -21.36 -13.95 32.85
C ALA A 734 -20.52 -14.92 32.00
N ILE A 735 -19.46 -14.39 31.38
CA ILE A 735 -18.54 -15.13 30.53
C ILE A 735 -17.39 -15.66 31.40
N LYS A 736 -17.24 -16.99 31.45
CA LYS A 736 -16.14 -17.65 32.16
C LYS A 736 -15.02 -17.99 31.19
N LEU A 737 -13.83 -17.50 31.46
CA LEU A 737 -12.64 -17.66 30.64
C LEU A 737 -11.60 -18.43 31.44
N GLU A 738 -11.35 -19.68 31.05
CA GLU A 738 -10.34 -20.52 31.69
C GLU A 738 -8.96 -20.25 31.11
N LYS A 739 -7.95 -20.21 31.99
CA LYS A 739 -6.53 -20.07 31.62
C LYS A 739 -6.25 -18.96 30.59
N ALA A 740 -6.87 -17.80 30.75
CA ALA A 740 -6.68 -16.70 29.81
C ALA A 740 -5.26 -16.14 29.92
N GLY A 741 -4.58 -15.92 28.80
CA GLY A 741 -3.30 -15.22 28.77
C GLY A 741 -3.52 -13.71 28.88
N SER A 742 -4.28 -13.17 27.94
CA SER A 742 -4.74 -11.78 27.94
C SER A 742 -6.24 -11.70 27.67
N VAL A 743 -6.91 -10.72 28.27
CA VAL A 743 -8.34 -10.45 28.05
C VAL A 743 -8.50 -8.97 27.75
N ALA A 744 -9.02 -8.65 26.56
CA ALA A 744 -9.29 -7.28 26.15
C ALA A 744 -10.80 -7.07 26.01
N VAL A 745 -11.35 -6.11 26.75
CA VAL A 745 -12.78 -5.79 26.73
C VAL A 745 -13.01 -4.53 25.90
N TYR A 746 -14.04 -4.57 25.07
CA TYR A 746 -14.44 -3.53 24.14
C TYR A 746 -15.90 -3.14 24.34
N SER A 747 -16.20 -1.86 24.17
CA SER A 747 -17.56 -1.32 24.31
C SER A 747 -18.55 -1.89 23.30
N ASN A 748 -18.08 -2.28 22.11
CA ASN A 748 -18.86 -2.93 21.05
C ASN A 748 -17.91 -3.70 20.09
N PRO A 749 -18.40 -4.67 19.29
CA PRO A 749 -17.57 -5.49 18.41
C PRO A 749 -16.80 -4.71 17.34
N ALA A 750 -17.29 -3.55 16.90
CA ALA A 750 -16.64 -2.82 15.82
C ALA A 750 -15.31 -2.18 16.23
N ARG A 751 -15.06 -2.04 17.53
CA ARG A 751 -13.78 -1.59 18.08
C ARG A 751 -12.64 -2.59 17.89
N LEU A 752 -12.95 -3.84 17.59
CA LEU A 752 -11.96 -4.87 17.28
C LEU A 752 -11.46 -4.80 15.82
N MET A 753 -12.15 -4.06 14.94
CA MET A 753 -11.80 -3.92 13.53
C MET A 753 -10.80 -2.77 13.36
N THR A 754 -9.55 -3.00 13.76
CA THR A 754 -8.47 -2.00 13.69
C THR A 754 -7.85 -1.91 12.30
N ASN A 755 -7.44 -0.71 11.90
CA ASN A 755 -6.90 -0.34 10.57
C ASN A 755 -7.93 -0.37 9.43
N ILE A 756 -9.23 -0.49 9.77
CA ILE A 756 -10.29 -0.64 8.77
C ILE A 756 -10.55 0.68 8.04
N ILE A 757 -10.45 1.82 8.72
CA ILE A 757 -10.62 3.14 8.09
C ILE A 757 -9.46 3.38 7.14
N ALA A 758 -8.23 3.09 7.58
CA ALA A 758 -7.05 3.22 6.73
C ALA A 758 -7.18 2.37 5.45
N ASN A 759 -7.58 1.10 5.57
CA ASN A 759 -7.75 0.20 4.43
C ASN A 759 -8.87 0.67 3.48
N ILE A 760 -10.01 1.08 4.01
CA ILE A 760 -11.12 1.62 3.20
C ILE A 760 -10.68 2.90 2.50
N ASN A 761 -10.00 3.80 3.19
CA ASN A 761 -9.57 5.07 2.62
C ASN A 761 -8.55 4.87 1.49
N THR A 762 -7.54 4.03 1.70
CA THR A 762 -6.56 3.66 0.67
C THR A 762 -7.24 3.01 -0.54
N THR A 763 -8.22 2.13 -0.31
CA THR A 763 -9.00 1.51 -1.40
C THR A 763 -9.80 2.55 -2.18
N MET A 764 -10.41 3.54 -1.52
CA MET A 764 -11.16 4.60 -2.21
C MET A 764 -10.27 5.49 -3.08
N TYR A 765 -8.99 5.67 -2.74
CA TYR A 765 -8.07 6.43 -3.60
C TYR A 765 -7.70 5.73 -4.90
N SER A 766 -7.87 4.41 -4.99
CA SER A 766 -7.68 3.68 -6.24
C SER A 766 -8.89 3.75 -7.18
N TRP A 767 -9.98 4.42 -6.77
CA TRP A 767 -11.20 4.49 -7.56
C TRP A 767 -11.09 5.54 -8.67
N PHE A 768 -11.61 5.21 -9.85
CA PHE A 768 -11.70 6.16 -10.96
C PHE A 768 -12.67 7.31 -10.62
N GLY A 769 -12.33 8.54 -11.02
CA GLY A 769 -13.11 9.74 -10.74
C GLY A 769 -14.35 9.94 -11.60
N HIS A 770 -15.35 9.05 -11.49
CA HIS A 770 -16.66 9.18 -12.13
C HIS A 770 -17.81 9.28 -11.10
N ALA A 771 -19.01 9.65 -11.54
CA ALA A 771 -20.13 9.96 -10.65
C ALA A 771 -20.51 8.81 -9.68
N GLU A 772 -20.48 7.57 -10.16
CA GLU A 772 -20.77 6.38 -9.35
C GLU A 772 -19.78 6.21 -8.19
N ALA A 773 -18.48 6.30 -8.47
CA ALA A 773 -17.43 6.14 -7.46
C ALA A 773 -17.40 7.33 -6.49
N ILE A 774 -17.56 8.56 -6.98
CA ILE A 774 -17.54 9.76 -6.14
C ILE A 774 -18.75 9.78 -5.21
N SER A 775 -19.97 9.53 -5.71
CA SER A 775 -21.16 9.44 -4.85
C SER A 775 -21.05 8.33 -3.80
N ALA A 776 -20.52 7.15 -4.16
CA ALA A 776 -20.25 6.08 -3.21
C ALA A 776 -19.25 6.52 -2.12
N SER A 777 -18.16 7.21 -2.50
CA SER A 777 -17.15 7.70 -1.56
C SER A 777 -17.70 8.75 -0.59
N ILE A 778 -18.65 9.60 -1.04
CA ILE A 778 -19.35 10.57 -0.19
C ILE A 778 -20.14 9.82 0.89
N ALA A 779 -20.91 8.80 0.52
CA ALA A 779 -21.69 7.99 1.47
C ALA A 779 -20.80 7.29 2.49
N ILE A 780 -19.71 6.66 2.04
CA ILE A 780 -18.77 5.95 2.90
C ILE A 780 -18.13 6.90 3.91
N ARG A 781 -17.55 8.01 3.46
CA ARG A 781 -16.87 8.97 4.34
C ARG A 781 -17.82 9.57 5.36
N ALA A 782 -19.03 9.96 4.95
CA ALA A 782 -20.04 10.48 5.87
C ALA A 782 -20.43 9.45 6.94
N MET A 783 -20.58 8.17 6.57
CA MET A 783 -20.91 7.11 7.51
C MET A 783 -19.76 6.77 8.47
N LEU A 784 -18.51 6.76 7.98
CA LEU A 784 -17.33 6.57 8.84
C LEU A 784 -17.19 7.73 9.83
N LEU A 785 -17.35 8.98 9.38
CA LEU A 785 -17.34 10.16 10.26
C LEU A 785 -18.43 10.08 11.31
N ARG A 786 -19.64 9.65 10.92
CA ARG A 786 -20.75 9.39 11.84
C ARG A 786 -20.36 8.38 12.91
N ALA A 787 -19.79 7.25 12.52
CA ALA A 787 -19.39 6.19 13.45
C ALA A 787 -18.27 6.61 14.40
N VAL A 788 -17.31 7.40 13.93
CA VAL A 788 -16.26 8.00 14.76
C VAL A 788 -16.88 8.99 15.76
N ALA A 789 -17.76 9.88 15.30
CA ALA A 789 -18.44 10.84 16.18
C ALA A 789 -19.36 10.18 17.22
N ASP A 790 -19.96 9.04 16.87
CA ASP A 790 -20.77 8.25 17.80
C ASP A 790 -19.95 7.32 18.69
N ASN A 791 -18.63 7.29 18.53
CA ASN A 791 -17.72 6.47 19.33
C ASN A 791 -17.99 4.96 19.14
N LEU A 792 -18.33 4.56 17.92
CA LEU A 792 -18.58 3.16 17.54
C LEU A 792 -17.30 2.48 17.04
N ILE A 793 -16.50 3.21 16.26
CA ILE A 793 -15.19 2.78 15.74
C ILE A 793 -14.10 3.77 16.16
N SER A 794 -12.84 3.34 16.13
CA SER A 794 -11.70 4.24 16.35
C SER A 794 -11.53 5.20 15.18
N ASP A 795 -11.03 6.41 15.45
CA ASP A 795 -10.65 7.40 14.42
C ASP A 795 -9.46 6.90 13.57
N GLU A 796 -8.52 6.18 14.17
CA GLU A 796 -7.25 5.78 13.53
C GLU A 796 -6.43 6.98 12.99
N GLY A 797 -6.76 8.21 13.42
CA GLY A 797 -6.13 9.44 12.94
C GLY A 797 -6.56 9.87 11.53
N PHE A 798 -7.72 9.41 11.04
CA PHE A 798 -8.21 9.69 9.68
C PHE A 798 -9.35 10.71 9.62
N ARG A 799 -9.97 11.11 10.74
CA ARG A 799 -11.13 12.01 10.79
C ARG A 799 -10.93 13.28 9.96
N ASP A 800 -9.84 13.99 10.17
CA ASP A 800 -9.58 15.26 9.47
C ASP A 800 -9.37 15.05 7.96
N LYS A 801 -8.76 13.91 7.59
CA LYS A 801 -8.60 13.50 6.19
C LYS A 801 -9.95 13.13 5.56
N LEU A 802 -10.78 12.37 6.27
CA LEU A 802 -12.14 12.02 5.84
C LEU A 802 -13.01 13.27 5.64
N ILE A 803 -12.92 14.27 6.53
CA ILE A 803 -13.62 15.56 6.38
C ILE A 803 -13.14 16.31 5.14
N LEU A 804 -11.83 16.44 4.98
CA LEU A 804 -11.24 17.12 3.83
C LEU A 804 -11.69 16.48 2.51
N ASP A 805 -11.56 15.15 2.41
CA ASP A 805 -11.92 14.40 1.22
C ASP A 805 -13.42 14.40 0.97
N LEU A 806 -14.26 14.37 2.01
CA LEU A 806 -15.71 14.49 1.89
C LEU A 806 -16.07 15.86 1.30
N LYS A 807 -15.51 16.95 1.85
CA LYS A 807 -15.71 18.31 1.32
C LYS A 807 -15.33 18.39 -0.16
N LYS A 808 -14.16 17.84 -0.51
CA LYS A 808 -13.69 17.76 -1.90
C LYS A 808 -14.62 16.93 -2.78
N SER A 809 -15.06 15.76 -2.33
CA SER A 809 -15.90 14.85 -3.13
C SER A 809 -17.29 15.44 -3.37
N VAL A 810 -17.89 16.08 -2.37
CA VAL A 810 -19.18 16.78 -2.51
C VAL A 810 -19.06 17.92 -3.51
N LYS A 811 -17.99 18.71 -3.42
CA LYS A 811 -17.69 19.78 -4.39
C LYS A 811 -17.51 19.22 -5.81
N ASP A 812 -16.62 18.23 -5.98
CA ASP A 812 -16.35 17.59 -7.27
C ASP A 812 -17.62 16.98 -7.88
N PHE A 813 -18.46 16.34 -7.06
CA PHE A 813 -19.74 15.78 -7.50
C PHE A 813 -20.68 16.86 -8.03
N ASN A 814 -20.85 17.93 -7.26
CA ASN A 814 -21.71 19.05 -7.63
C ASN A 814 -21.23 19.73 -8.92
N GLU A 815 -19.92 19.96 -9.05
CA GLU A 815 -19.35 20.75 -10.16
C GLU A 815 -19.22 19.98 -11.48
N LYS A 816 -18.94 18.67 -11.42
CA LYS A 816 -18.56 17.90 -12.62
C LYS A 816 -19.62 16.94 -13.10
N PHE A 817 -20.52 16.53 -12.21
CA PHE A 817 -21.46 15.43 -12.48
C PHE A 817 -22.90 15.81 -12.24
N TYR A 818 -23.20 16.79 -11.39
CA TYR A 818 -24.56 17.23 -11.14
C TYR A 818 -24.97 18.35 -12.10
N ASP A 819 -26.10 18.17 -12.78
CA ASP A 819 -26.71 19.20 -13.61
C ASP A 819 -27.72 20.00 -12.77
N GLU A 820 -27.37 21.22 -12.39
CA GLU A 820 -28.26 22.05 -11.57
C GLU A 820 -29.57 22.45 -12.28
N LYS A 821 -29.57 22.50 -13.62
CA LYS A 821 -30.74 22.90 -14.43
C LYS A 821 -31.76 21.77 -14.52
N THR A 822 -31.28 20.55 -14.75
CA THR A 822 -32.16 19.38 -14.90
C THR A 822 -32.36 18.61 -13.59
N GLY A 823 -31.43 18.72 -12.64
CA GLY A 823 -31.41 17.89 -11.43
C GLY A 823 -30.93 16.46 -11.68
N LEU A 824 -30.35 16.17 -12.86
CA LEU A 824 -29.85 14.85 -13.24
C LEU A 824 -28.32 14.76 -13.14
N VAL A 825 -27.79 13.54 -13.23
CA VAL A 825 -26.36 13.26 -13.05
C VAL A 825 -25.71 12.75 -14.34
N TYR A 826 -24.62 13.38 -14.74
CA TYR A 826 -23.70 12.95 -15.78
C TYR A 826 -22.83 11.78 -15.26
N PRO A 827 -22.76 10.62 -15.96
CA PRO A 827 -21.88 9.53 -15.55
C PRO A 827 -20.39 9.92 -15.58
N TYR A 828 -20.02 10.68 -16.61
CA TYR A 828 -18.68 11.23 -16.86
C TYR A 828 -18.81 12.67 -17.38
N PRO A 829 -17.79 13.53 -17.21
CA PRO A 829 -17.79 14.85 -17.84
C PRO A 829 -17.95 14.72 -19.36
N GLY A 830 -18.86 15.50 -19.95
CA GLY A 830 -19.14 15.48 -21.40
C GLY A 830 -20.02 14.32 -21.88
N VAL A 831 -20.44 13.41 -21.01
CA VAL A 831 -21.44 12.36 -21.33
C VAL A 831 -22.81 12.83 -20.84
N PRO A 832 -23.90 12.71 -21.64
CA PRO A 832 -25.24 13.13 -21.23
C PRO A 832 -25.72 12.50 -19.92
N ALA A 833 -26.57 13.24 -19.20
CA ALA A 833 -27.09 12.81 -17.91
C ALA A 833 -27.90 11.51 -18.03
N ASN A 834 -27.81 10.64 -17.01
CA ASN A 834 -28.39 9.30 -17.03
C ASN A 834 -29.25 9.04 -15.79
N LEU A 835 -30.46 8.52 -16.00
CA LEU A 835 -31.45 8.28 -14.95
C LEU A 835 -30.99 7.21 -13.93
N ASN A 836 -30.29 6.16 -14.37
CA ASN A 836 -29.79 5.10 -13.48
C ASN A 836 -28.66 5.63 -12.58
N PHE A 837 -27.74 6.42 -13.16
CA PHE A 837 -26.68 7.07 -12.38
C PHE A 837 -27.23 8.10 -11.40
N THR A 838 -28.28 8.83 -11.80
CA THR A 838 -28.99 9.77 -10.93
C THR A 838 -29.65 9.04 -9.76
N ALA A 839 -30.33 7.92 -10.01
CA ALA A 839 -30.93 7.08 -8.96
C ALA A 839 -29.89 6.50 -7.99
N TRP A 840 -28.75 6.04 -8.51
CA TRP A 840 -27.61 5.58 -7.70
C TRP A 840 -27.03 6.70 -6.83
N ALA A 841 -26.77 7.87 -7.42
CA ALA A 841 -26.25 9.03 -6.70
C ALA A 841 -27.22 9.50 -5.62
N ALA A 842 -28.54 9.54 -5.89
CA ALA A 842 -29.56 9.90 -4.93
C ALA A 842 -29.55 8.99 -3.69
N LYS A 843 -29.43 7.67 -3.87
CA LYS A 843 -29.29 6.71 -2.76
C LYS A 843 -28.06 7.02 -1.89
N ASN A 844 -26.90 7.20 -2.51
CA ASN A 844 -25.65 7.46 -1.78
C ASN A 844 -25.67 8.83 -1.07
N ILE A 845 -26.14 9.87 -1.74
CA ILE A 845 -26.28 11.21 -1.14
C ILE A 845 -27.30 11.19 0.00
N SER A 846 -28.40 10.44 -0.12
CA SER A 846 -29.34 10.24 0.99
C SER A 846 -28.69 9.59 2.22
N THR A 847 -27.83 8.60 2.00
CA THR A 847 -27.05 7.96 3.07
C THR A 847 -26.15 8.99 3.76
N ALA A 848 -25.44 9.83 3.00
CA ALA A 848 -24.56 10.85 3.54
C ALA A 848 -25.32 11.94 4.32
N VAL A 849 -26.43 12.46 3.77
CA VAL A 849 -27.31 13.44 4.41
C VAL A 849 -27.83 12.90 5.74
N THR A 850 -28.27 11.63 5.77
CA THR A 850 -28.79 10.97 6.99
C THR A 850 -27.69 10.78 8.03
N ALA A 851 -26.49 10.34 7.63
CA ALA A 851 -25.35 10.16 8.53
C ALA A 851 -24.92 11.48 9.19
N ILE A 852 -24.79 12.55 8.41
CA ILE A 852 -24.39 13.87 8.91
C ILE A 852 -25.49 14.48 9.79
N SER A 853 -26.74 14.47 9.34
CA SER A 853 -27.86 15.06 10.10
C SER A 853 -28.16 14.37 11.41
N GLY A 854 -27.82 13.08 11.55
CA GLY A 854 -28.03 12.40 12.82
C GLY A 854 -27.16 12.95 13.96
N SER A 855 -26.06 13.67 13.68
CA SER A 855 -25.03 14.07 14.66
C SER A 855 -24.94 15.59 14.68
N ASP A 856 -25.42 16.22 15.76
CA ASP A 856 -25.38 17.69 15.87
C ASP A 856 -23.96 18.26 15.73
N PRO A 857 -22.90 17.67 16.33
CA PRO A 857 -21.53 18.14 16.09
C PRO A 857 -21.10 18.06 14.63
N LEU A 858 -21.35 16.93 13.96
CA LEU A 858 -20.96 16.78 12.54
C LEU A 858 -21.78 17.69 11.63
N LYS A 859 -23.08 17.81 11.88
CA LYS A 859 -23.96 18.70 11.11
C LYS A 859 -23.52 20.15 11.22
N THR A 860 -23.08 20.58 12.40
CA THR A 860 -22.55 21.93 12.62
C THR A 860 -21.24 22.14 11.83
N GLU A 861 -20.32 21.19 11.90
CA GLU A 861 -19.00 21.28 11.24
C GLU A 861 -19.07 21.16 9.71
N LEU A 862 -20.04 20.40 9.19
CA LEU A 862 -20.25 20.13 7.76
C LEU A 862 -21.53 20.79 7.22
N ALA A 863 -21.98 21.88 7.84
CA ALA A 863 -23.25 22.53 7.52
C ALA A 863 -23.38 22.86 6.01
N GLU A 864 -22.34 23.46 5.42
CA GLU A 864 -22.33 23.81 3.99
C GLU A 864 -22.49 22.58 3.09
N GLN A 865 -21.76 21.50 3.38
CA GLN A 865 -21.83 20.26 2.59
C GLN A 865 -23.17 19.56 2.79
N TYR A 866 -23.71 19.57 4.01
CA TYR A 866 -25.02 19.03 4.33
C TYR A 866 -26.14 19.74 3.55
N GLU A 867 -26.16 21.07 3.56
CA GLU A 867 -27.18 21.85 2.84
C GLU A 867 -27.07 21.62 1.32
N LEU A 868 -25.86 21.64 0.77
CA LEU A 868 -25.63 21.40 -0.65
C LEU A 868 -26.11 20.00 -1.08
N MET A 869 -25.74 18.96 -0.33
CA MET A 869 -26.19 17.60 -0.58
C MET A 869 -27.70 17.43 -0.44
N SER A 870 -28.31 18.07 0.56
CA SER A 870 -29.76 18.02 0.78
C SER A 870 -30.52 18.64 -0.41
N ASN A 871 -30.06 19.78 -0.90
CA ASN A 871 -30.64 20.46 -2.07
C ASN A 871 -30.49 19.62 -3.36
N MET A 872 -29.31 19.03 -3.60
CA MET A 872 -29.10 18.11 -4.73
C MET A 872 -30.03 16.90 -4.63
N LEU A 873 -30.16 16.32 -3.44
CA LEU A 873 -30.98 15.14 -3.20
C LEU A 873 -32.45 15.39 -3.49
N GLU A 874 -33.02 16.48 -2.97
CA GLU A 874 -34.42 16.85 -3.19
C GLU A 874 -34.72 17.02 -4.68
N LYS A 875 -33.84 17.71 -5.41
CA LYS A 875 -33.96 17.91 -6.86
C LYS A 875 -33.84 16.60 -7.64
N MET A 876 -32.86 15.75 -7.34
CA MET A 876 -32.71 14.44 -7.97
C MET A 876 -33.96 13.57 -7.78
N ILE A 877 -34.47 13.47 -6.54
CA ILE A 877 -35.66 12.67 -6.24
C ILE A 877 -36.89 13.24 -6.97
N SER A 878 -37.07 14.56 -6.96
CA SER A 878 -38.16 15.24 -7.65
C SER A 878 -38.12 15.00 -9.16
N GLU A 879 -36.95 15.11 -9.78
CA GLU A 879 -36.81 14.90 -11.23
C GLU A 879 -37.00 13.43 -11.61
N LEU A 880 -36.42 12.49 -10.86
CA LEU A 880 -36.65 11.06 -11.07
C LEU A 880 -38.14 10.72 -10.98
N ALA A 881 -38.86 11.30 -10.02
CA ALA A 881 -40.31 11.12 -9.88
C ALA A 881 -41.08 11.69 -11.09
N LYS A 882 -40.73 12.88 -11.60
CA LYS A 882 -41.34 13.45 -12.82
C LYS A 882 -41.10 12.57 -14.05
N GLN A 883 -39.89 12.02 -14.17
CA GLN A 883 -39.49 11.10 -15.24
C GLN A 883 -40.06 9.68 -15.05
N LYS A 884 -40.86 9.44 -14.00
CA LYS A 884 -41.46 8.15 -13.63
C LYS A 884 -40.44 7.04 -13.40
N VAL A 885 -39.23 7.42 -12.96
CA VAL A 885 -38.18 6.48 -12.56
C VAL A 885 -38.44 6.04 -11.12
N SER A 886 -38.73 4.77 -10.93
CA SER A 886 -38.91 4.19 -9.60
C SER A 886 -37.55 3.98 -8.92
N LEU A 887 -37.28 4.72 -7.85
CA LEU A 887 -36.10 4.48 -6.99
C LEU A 887 -36.10 3.07 -6.39
N HIS A 888 -37.30 2.52 -6.20
CA HIS A 888 -37.49 1.15 -5.73
C HIS A 888 -36.95 0.12 -6.73
N GLU A 889 -37.26 0.31 -8.02
CA GLU A 889 -36.87 -0.64 -9.07
C GLU A 889 -35.45 -0.40 -9.60
N THR A 890 -34.96 0.85 -9.49
CA THR A 890 -33.70 1.26 -10.11
C THR A 890 -32.51 1.23 -9.15
N ALA A 891 -32.72 1.64 -7.89
CA ALA A 891 -31.66 1.78 -6.89
C ALA A 891 -31.88 0.95 -5.61
N PHE A 892 -33.00 0.23 -5.50
CA PHE A 892 -33.38 -0.56 -4.32
C PHE A 892 -33.37 0.27 -3.03
N PHE A 893 -33.90 1.49 -3.14
CA PHE A 893 -33.89 2.51 -2.09
C PHE A 893 -35.28 3.14 -1.95
N ASP A 894 -35.74 3.27 -0.71
CA ASP A 894 -37.01 3.91 -0.36
C ASP A 894 -36.73 5.34 0.11
N ALA A 895 -37.23 6.33 -0.63
CA ALA A 895 -36.97 7.74 -0.36
C ALA A 895 -37.65 8.27 0.91
N GLU A 896 -38.73 7.65 1.38
CA GLU A 896 -39.46 8.08 2.56
C GLU A 896 -38.78 7.57 3.83
N THR A 897 -38.50 6.27 3.87
CA THR A 897 -37.83 5.64 5.03
C THR A 897 -36.33 5.85 5.03
N LYS A 898 -35.76 6.22 3.86
CA LYS A 898 -34.32 6.32 3.59
C LYS A 898 -33.57 5.01 3.80
N ASP A 899 -34.26 3.88 3.79
CA ASP A 899 -33.65 2.57 3.91
C ASP A 899 -33.40 1.94 2.53
N ASP A 900 -32.35 1.13 2.47
CA ASP A 900 -32.19 0.13 1.43
C ASP A 900 -33.17 -1.00 1.66
N PHE A 901 -33.67 -1.61 0.58
CA PHE A 901 -34.55 -2.75 0.72
C PHE A 901 -34.29 -3.85 -0.30
N ILE A 902 -34.76 -5.06 0.04
CA ILE A 902 -34.71 -6.21 -0.87
C ILE A 902 -36.09 -6.35 -1.54
N PRO A 903 -36.19 -6.18 -2.87
CA PRO A 903 -37.45 -6.34 -3.57
C PRO A 903 -37.84 -7.81 -3.73
N VAL A 904 -39.12 -8.07 -3.55
CA VAL A 904 -39.80 -9.29 -4.00
C VAL A 904 -40.52 -9.01 -5.30
N GLU A 905 -39.99 -9.48 -6.42
CA GLU A 905 -40.57 -9.23 -7.74
C GLU A 905 -41.45 -10.40 -8.21
N ILE A 906 -42.68 -10.11 -8.62
CA ILE A 906 -43.55 -11.05 -9.34
C ILE A 906 -44.02 -10.35 -10.62
N ASP A 907 -43.74 -10.98 -11.77
CA ASP A 907 -44.11 -10.49 -13.11
C ASP A 907 -43.70 -9.03 -13.39
N GLY A 908 -42.46 -8.64 -13.05
CA GLY A 908 -41.97 -7.28 -13.32
C GLY A 908 -42.29 -6.24 -12.24
N LYS A 909 -43.01 -6.61 -11.17
CA LYS A 909 -43.49 -5.69 -10.13
C LYS A 909 -43.00 -6.07 -8.74
N ILE A 910 -42.54 -5.09 -7.98
CA ILE A 910 -42.15 -5.27 -6.57
C ILE A 910 -43.44 -5.38 -5.72
N ILE A 911 -43.68 -6.55 -5.12
CA ILE A 911 -44.86 -6.85 -4.29
C ILE A 911 -44.55 -6.77 -2.78
N TYR A 912 -43.32 -7.09 -2.37
CA TYR A 912 -42.87 -6.97 -0.97
C TYR A 912 -41.44 -6.40 -0.89
N LYS A 913 -41.07 -5.89 0.28
CA LYS A 913 -39.84 -5.13 0.59
C LYS A 913 -39.37 -5.43 2.02
N ALA A 914 -38.15 -5.92 2.22
CA ALA A 914 -37.50 -5.87 3.55
C ALA A 914 -36.74 -4.54 3.68
N PRO A 915 -36.85 -3.72 4.75
CA PRO A 915 -37.26 -4.11 6.11
C PRO A 915 -38.73 -3.84 6.49
N SER A 916 -39.57 -3.36 5.56
CA SER A 916 -40.91 -2.87 5.87
C SER A 916 -42.00 -3.96 5.92
N ASP A 917 -41.91 -5.00 5.09
CA ASP A 917 -42.94 -6.04 4.95
C ASP A 917 -42.71 -7.26 5.86
N ASP A 918 -43.68 -7.53 6.74
CA ASP A 918 -43.66 -8.67 7.67
C ASP A 918 -43.56 -10.02 6.97
N ALA A 919 -44.13 -10.15 5.76
CA ALA A 919 -44.06 -11.37 4.96
C ALA A 919 -42.62 -11.73 4.57
N VAL A 920 -41.79 -10.73 4.26
CA VAL A 920 -40.39 -10.94 3.87
C VAL A 920 -39.54 -11.28 5.08
N VAL A 921 -39.76 -10.61 6.20
CA VAL A 921 -39.05 -10.88 7.47
C VAL A 921 -39.41 -12.27 8.02
N ASN A 922 -40.70 -12.65 7.97
CA ASN A 922 -41.15 -13.98 8.39
C ASN A 922 -40.61 -15.09 7.47
N PHE A 923 -40.57 -14.85 6.14
CA PHE A 923 -39.91 -15.76 5.21
C PHE A 923 -38.42 -15.90 5.54
N PHE A 924 -37.73 -14.78 5.73
CA PHE A 924 -36.30 -14.78 6.03
C PHE A 924 -35.99 -15.56 7.32
N SER A 925 -36.71 -15.29 8.40
CA SER A 925 -36.49 -15.94 9.70
C SER A 925 -36.90 -17.41 9.74
N THR A 926 -38.02 -17.80 9.11
CA THR A 926 -38.60 -19.14 9.27
C THR A 926 -38.29 -20.12 8.14
N LYS A 927 -37.92 -19.63 6.95
CA LYS A 927 -37.66 -20.45 5.76
C LYS A 927 -36.22 -20.33 5.29
N PHE A 928 -35.71 -19.10 5.23
CA PHE A 928 -34.40 -18.82 4.65
C PHE A 928 -33.24 -19.11 5.62
N LEU A 929 -33.23 -18.50 6.82
CA LEU A 929 -32.16 -18.70 7.80
C LEU A 929 -31.93 -20.19 8.16
N PRO A 930 -32.96 -21.04 8.32
CA PRO A 930 -32.75 -22.46 8.55
C PRO A 930 -32.16 -23.22 7.34
N ALA A 931 -32.36 -22.72 6.12
CA ALA A 931 -31.87 -23.34 4.88
C ALA A 931 -30.42 -22.95 4.54
N VAL A 932 -29.95 -21.83 5.09
CA VAL A 932 -28.61 -21.27 4.88
C VAL A 932 -27.85 -21.25 6.20
N ASP A 933 -27.93 -22.34 6.97
CA ASP A 933 -27.30 -22.48 8.30
C ASP A 933 -25.80 -22.13 8.20
N MET A 934 -25.48 -20.87 8.52
CA MET A 934 -24.18 -20.25 8.27
C MET A 934 -23.03 -21.06 8.92
N PRO A 935 -23.18 -21.70 10.09
CA PRO A 935 -22.15 -22.56 10.67
C PRO A 935 -21.84 -23.86 9.89
N LYS A 936 -22.75 -24.38 9.06
CA LYS A 936 -22.64 -25.75 8.49
C LYS A 936 -22.20 -25.86 7.04
N LEU A 937 -22.21 -24.78 6.28
CA LEU A 937 -21.91 -24.80 4.83
C LEU A 937 -20.51 -24.20 4.59
N GLY A 938 -19.74 -24.66 3.59
CA GLY A 938 -18.52 -23.97 3.12
C GLY A 938 -18.86 -22.81 2.17
N ARG A 939 -17.96 -21.85 1.86
CA ARG A 939 -18.29 -20.62 1.08
C ARG A 939 -18.92 -20.90 -0.30
N ALA A 940 -18.42 -21.90 -1.03
CA ALA A 940 -18.96 -22.31 -2.33
C ALA A 940 -20.37 -22.92 -2.19
N ASP A 941 -20.56 -23.77 -1.19
CA ASP A 941 -21.86 -24.40 -0.89
C ASP A 941 -22.85 -23.40 -0.27
N ARG A 942 -22.37 -22.41 0.50
CA ARG A 942 -23.14 -21.28 1.06
C ARG A 942 -23.69 -20.42 -0.05
N THR A 943 -22.84 -19.95 -0.96
CA THR A 943 -23.27 -19.09 -2.07
C THR A 943 -24.27 -19.83 -2.95
N ALA A 944 -24.01 -21.09 -3.29
CA ALA A 944 -24.93 -21.93 -4.07
C ALA A 944 -26.24 -22.24 -3.32
N ALA A 945 -26.19 -22.55 -2.02
CA ALA A 945 -27.38 -22.80 -1.19
C ALA A 945 -28.20 -21.54 -0.95
N PHE A 946 -27.55 -20.40 -0.71
CA PHE A 946 -28.16 -19.08 -0.58
C PHE A 946 -28.84 -18.72 -1.90
N ILE A 947 -28.15 -18.81 -3.04
CA ILE A 947 -28.72 -18.60 -4.38
C ILE A 947 -29.93 -19.52 -4.57
N LYS A 948 -29.81 -20.82 -4.31
CA LYS A 948 -30.90 -21.79 -4.48
C LYS A 948 -32.12 -21.51 -3.58
N ALA A 949 -31.89 -21.12 -2.33
CA ALA A 949 -32.94 -20.76 -1.38
C ALA A 949 -33.65 -19.45 -1.80
N TYR A 950 -32.93 -18.50 -2.39
CA TYR A 950 -33.49 -17.28 -2.97
C TYR A 950 -34.19 -17.52 -4.33
N ASP A 951 -33.60 -18.35 -5.21
CA ASP A 951 -34.10 -18.68 -6.55
C ASP A 951 -35.44 -19.39 -6.53
N THR A 952 -35.73 -20.13 -5.45
CA THR A 952 -37.00 -20.85 -5.26
C THR A 952 -38.22 -19.90 -5.37
N TYR A 953 -38.04 -18.58 -5.22
CA TYR A 953 -39.11 -17.59 -5.23
C TYR A 953 -38.92 -16.41 -6.22
N ARG A 954 -38.08 -16.58 -7.27
CA ARG A 954 -37.86 -15.59 -8.36
C ARG A 954 -37.38 -14.18 -7.93
N PHE A 955 -36.55 -14.08 -6.89
CA PHE A 955 -35.88 -12.83 -6.47
C PHE A 955 -34.69 -12.39 -7.38
N LEU A 956 -34.72 -12.77 -8.66
CA LEU A 956 -33.56 -12.89 -9.56
C LEU A 956 -32.74 -11.61 -9.77
N ARG A 957 -33.32 -10.40 -9.65
CA ARG A 957 -32.57 -9.14 -9.86
C ARG A 957 -31.76 -8.67 -8.66
N ALA A 958 -32.05 -9.17 -7.45
CA ALA A 958 -31.28 -8.81 -6.27
C ALA A 958 -29.88 -9.46 -6.32
N PHE A 959 -29.78 -10.74 -6.67
CA PHE A 959 -28.54 -11.48 -6.48
C PHE A 959 -27.36 -11.04 -7.35
N GLU A 960 -27.62 -10.59 -8.58
CA GLU A 960 -26.57 -10.33 -9.58
C GLU A 960 -25.61 -9.17 -9.23
N ARG A 961 -25.81 -8.48 -8.10
CA ARG A 961 -25.44 -7.04 -8.00
C ARG A 961 -24.69 -6.56 -6.75
N THR A 962 -24.75 -7.25 -5.59
CA THR A 962 -24.16 -6.72 -4.32
C THR A 962 -23.62 -7.75 -3.31
N GLY A 963 -23.84 -9.06 -3.49
CA GLY A 963 -23.27 -10.12 -2.65
C GLY A 963 -24.00 -10.49 -1.36
N MET A 964 -23.73 -11.71 -0.87
CA MET A 964 -24.46 -12.37 0.22
C MET A 964 -24.49 -11.56 1.53
N LEU A 965 -23.32 -11.06 1.97
CA LEU A 965 -23.20 -10.36 3.25
C LEU A 965 -23.98 -9.03 3.27
N TYR A 966 -24.00 -8.32 2.15
CA TYR A 966 -24.79 -7.09 2.01
C TYR A 966 -26.29 -7.35 2.25
N TYR A 967 -26.82 -8.44 1.68
CA TYR A 967 -28.21 -8.86 1.90
C TYR A 967 -28.48 -9.29 3.34
N THR A 968 -27.56 -10.03 3.94
CA THR A 968 -27.65 -10.42 5.34
C THR A 968 -27.76 -9.19 6.25
N LEU A 969 -26.96 -8.15 6.00
CA LEU A 969 -26.98 -6.91 6.78
C LEU A 969 -28.30 -6.13 6.63
N ILE A 970 -28.89 -6.08 5.43
CA ILE A 970 -30.22 -5.45 5.23
C ILE A 970 -31.30 -6.22 6.02
N ASN A 971 -31.31 -7.55 5.94
CA ASN A 971 -32.26 -8.37 6.69
C ASN A 971 -32.02 -8.28 8.20
N MET A 972 -30.77 -8.18 8.66
CA MET A 972 -30.46 -7.95 10.08
C MET A 972 -31.04 -6.63 10.58
N LYS A 973 -30.95 -5.55 9.80
CA LYS A 973 -31.61 -4.28 10.13
C LYS A 973 -33.13 -4.46 10.24
N ALA A 974 -33.73 -5.28 9.39
CA ALA A 974 -35.15 -5.63 9.49
C ALA A 974 -35.48 -6.40 10.78
N LEU A 975 -34.71 -7.43 11.11
CA LEU A 975 -34.87 -8.22 12.33
C LEU A 975 -34.71 -7.35 13.59
N LEU A 976 -33.76 -6.42 13.59
CA LEU A 976 -33.59 -5.43 14.66
C LEU A 976 -34.84 -4.58 14.84
N LYS A 977 -35.36 -3.99 13.76
CA LYS A 977 -36.57 -3.13 13.79
C LYS A 977 -37.84 -3.88 14.22
N LYS A 978 -37.88 -5.20 14.02
CA LYS A 978 -39.01 -6.07 14.38
C LYS A 978 -38.79 -6.81 15.72
N GLU A 979 -37.69 -6.54 16.42
CA GLU A 979 -37.31 -7.20 17.68
C GLU A 979 -37.28 -8.74 17.58
N ASP A 980 -36.88 -9.28 16.43
CA ASP A 980 -36.83 -10.71 16.20
C ASP A 980 -35.69 -11.37 16.98
N LYS A 981 -36.00 -12.48 17.67
CA LYS A 981 -35.05 -13.23 18.52
C LYS A 981 -33.83 -13.77 17.76
N ASN A 982 -33.91 -13.95 16.44
CA ASN A 982 -32.81 -14.43 15.62
C ASN A 982 -31.75 -13.33 15.36
N PHE A 983 -32.06 -12.06 15.64
CA PHE A 983 -31.15 -10.94 15.42
C PHE A 983 -29.80 -11.15 16.12
N PHE A 984 -29.81 -11.46 17.42
CA PHE A 984 -28.57 -11.61 18.20
C PHE A 984 -27.66 -12.71 17.63
N LYS A 985 -28.24 -13.87 17.29
CA LYS A 985 -27.49 -15.00 16.71
C LYS A 985 -26.78 -14.58 15.41
N LEU A 986 -27.54 -13.98 14.50
CA LEU A 986 -27.02 -13.56 13.19
C LEU A 986 -26.01 -12.41 13.31
N PHE A 987 -26.26 -11.48 14.23
CA PHE A 987 -25.32 -10.40 14.55
C PHE A 987 -24.01 -10.94 15.09
N ASN A 988 -24.05 -11.88 16.03
CA ASN A 988 -22.86 -12.50 16.58
C ASN A 988 -22.01 -13.18 15.48
N GLU A 989 -22.64 -13.95 14.59
CA GLU A 989 -21.96 -14.63 13.48
C GLU A 989 -21.32 -13.63 12.50
N VAL A 990 -22.07 -12.62 12.05
CA VAL A 990 -21.57 -11.61 11.11
C VAL A 990 -20.45 -10.77 11.72
N SER A 991 -20.62 -10.29 12.96
CA SER A 991 -19.62 -9.48 13.65
C SER A 991 -18.33 -10.26 13.90
N ARG A 992 -18.40 -11.52 14.38
CA ARG A 992 -17.20 -12.38 14.52
C ARG A 992 -16.52 -12.61 13.18
N GLY A 993 -17.29 -12.89 12.13
CA GLY A 993 -16.77 -13.05 10.77
C GLY A 993 -16.02 -11.81 10.28
N LEU A 994 -16.62 -10.63 10.43
CA LEU A 994 -15.99 -9.36 10.06
C LEU A 994 -14.70 -9.09 10.84
N ILE A 995 -14.72 -9.31 12.16
CA ILE A 995 -13.55 -9.13 13.04
C ILE A 995 -12.41 -10.07 12.65
N ASN A 996 -12.72 -11.35 12.40
CA ASN A 996 -11.71 -12.35 12.06
C ASN A 996 -11.16 -12.20 10.64
N THR A 997 -11.93 -11.60 9.71
CA THR A 997 -11.40 -11.25 8.39
C THR A 997 -10.53 -10.01 8.40
N ASN A 998 -10.86 -9.04 9.25
CA ASN A 998 -10.23 -7.72 9.41
C ASN A 998 -9.76 -7.03 8.12
N GLU A 999 -10.39 -7.34 6.98
CA GLU A 999 -9.98 -6.86 5.66
C GLU A 999 -11.22 -6.55 4.83
N PRO A 1000 -11.42 -5.29 4.41
CA PRO A 1000 -12.60 -4.91 3.64
C PRO A 1000 -12.61 -5.62 2.28
N GLY A 1001 -11.43 -5.92 1.71
CA GLY A 1001 -11.27 -6.59 0.42
C GLY A 1001 -11.77 -8.03 0.34
N LEU A 1002 -11.99 -8.73 1.47
CA LEU A 1002 -12.57 -10.09 1.50
C LEU A 1002 -14.10 -10.10 1.34
N ILE A 1003 -14.74 -8.95 1.54
CA ILE A 1003 -16.18 -8.77 1.34
C ILE A 1003 -16.45 -8.52 -0.15
N GLN A 1004 -16.00 -9.45 -0.99
CA GLN A 1004 -16.28 -9.40 -2.43
C GLN A 1004 -17.73 -9.84 -2.66
N GLY A 1005 -18.63 -8.87 -2.77
CA GLY A 1005 -19.89 -9.05 -3.48
C GLY A 1005 -19.68 -8.88 -4.99
N PRO A 1006 -20.38 -9.64 -5.85
CA PRO A 1006 -20.43 -9.35 -7.28
C PRO A 1006 -20.92 -7.90 -7.45
N ALA A 1007 -20.23 -7.15 -8.29
CA ALA A 1007 -20.53 -5.75 -8.51
C ALA A 1007 -21.60 -5.57 -9.58
N MET A 1008 -22.46 -4.56 -9.38
CA MET A 1008 -23.39 -4.10 -10.43
C MET A 1008 -22.65 -3.65 -11.71
N LEU A 1009 -21.46 -3.06 -11.59
CA LEU A 1009 -20.74 -2.39 -12.69
C LEU A 1009 -19.19 -2.45 -12.61
N GLY A 1010 -18.61 -3.12 -11.60
CA GLY A 1010 -17.14 -3.24 -11.43
C GLY A 1010 -16.72 -3.61 -10.01
N GLY A 1011 -15.95 -4.69 -9.84
CA GLY A 1011 -15.66 -5.40 -8.57
C GLY A 1011 -14.96 -4.62 -7.44
N VAL A 1012 -14.68 -3.33 -7.60
CA VAL A 1012 -13.78 -2.57 -6.71
C VAL A 1012 -14.55 -1.80 -5.60
N TYR A 1013 -15.86 -1.57 -5.75
CA TYR A 1013 -16.65 -0.72 -4.83
C TYR A 1013 -17.46 -1.49 -3.76
N SER A 1014 -17.74 -2.77 -3.98
CA SER A 1014 -18.71 -3.55 -3.17
C SER A 1014 -18.25 -3.80 -1.74
N ALA A 1015 -16.94 -3.95 -1.54
CA ALA A 1015 -16.31 -4.19 -0.24
C ALA A 1015 -16.52 -3.03 0.75
N PRO A 1016 -16.09 -1.78 0.46
CA PRO A 1016 -16.36 -0.64 1.35
C PRO A 1016 -17.85 -0.37 1.59
N GLN A 1017 -18.69 -0.56 0.57
CA GLN A 1017 -20.14 -0.37 0.70
C GLN A 1017 -20.81 -1.39 1.63
N THR A 1018 -20.32 -2.63 1.67
CA THR A 1018 -20.85 -3.63 2.60
C THR A 1018 -20.49 -3.29 4.05
N PHE A 1019 -19.27 -2.79 4.29
CA PHE A 1019 -18.88 -2.29 5.60
C PHE A 1019 -19.75 -1.11 6.07
N VAL A 1020 -20.07 -0.17 5.17
CA VAL A 1020 -21.00 0.94 5.47
C VAL A 1020 -22.34 0.43 5.97
N LYS A 1021 -22.87 -0.68 5.44
CA LYS A 1021 -24.14 -1.25 5.91
C LYS A 1021 -24.04 -1.86 7.30
N TYR A 1022 -22.88 -2.43 7.66
CA TYR A 1022 -22.63 -2.87 9.02
C TYR A 1022 -22.55 -1.67 9.98
N ILE A 1023 -21.88 -0.59 9.59
CA ILE A 1023 -21.83 0.65 10.37
C ILE A 1023 -23.23 1.28 10.52
N ASP A 1024 -24.03 1.34 9.45
CA ASP A 1024 -25.42 1.82 9.49
C ASP A 1024 -26.26 1.01 10.50
N LEU A 1025 -26.09 -0.31 10.54
CA LEU A 1025 -26.73 -1.16 11.56
C LEU A 1025 -26.29 -0.77 12.98
N LEU A 1026 -24.99 -0.55 13.21
CA LEU A 1026 -24.49 -0.16 14.54
C LEU A 1026 -24.99 1.22 14.97
N VAL A 1027 -25.06 2.18 14.04
CA VAL A 1027 -25.63 3.51 14.29
C VAL A 1027 -27.11 3.38 14.67
N GLU A 1028 -27.86 2.53 13.99
CA GLU A 1028 -29.26 2.25 14.32
C GLU A 1028 -29.40 1.60 15.71
N MET A 1029 -28.54 0.64 16.04
CA MET A 1029 -28.51 0.02 17.38
C MET A 1029 -28.15 1.05 18.47
N ALA A 1030 -27.22 1.97 18.21
CA ALA A 1030 -26.87 3.05 19.14
C ALA A 1030 -28.05 4.01 19.35
N ARG A 1031 -28.76 4.36 18.27
CA ARG A 1031 -29.98 5.17 18.31
C ARG A 1031 -31.07 4.53 19.16
N GLN A 1032 -31.22 3.21 19.06
CA GLN A 1032 -32.15 2.40 19.88
C GLN A 1032 -31.61 2.08 21.28
N LYS A 1033 -30.42 2.57 21.66
CA LYS A 1033 -29.74 2.29 22.94
C LYS A 1033 -29.51 0.80 23.21
N ARG A 1034 -29.36 0.00 22.15
CA ARG A 1034 -29.02 -1.43 22.24
C ARG A 1034 -27.52 -1.64 22.46
N ILE A 1035 -26.67 -0.78 21.89
CA ILE A 1035 -25.24 -0.77 22.19
C ILE A 1035 -24.89 0.44 23.06
N SER A 1036 -24.03 0.23 24.05
CA SER A 1036 -23.56 1.32 24.91
C SER A 1036 -22.28 1.95 24.35
N LYS A 1037 -22.20 3.28 24.41
CA LYS A 1037 -20.94 4.02 24.16
C LYS A 1037 -19.93 3.80 25.30
N GLU A 1038 -20.43 3.46 26.48
CA GLU A 1038 -19.67 3.19 27.69
C GLU A 1038 -20.17 1.87 28.31
N ALA A 1039 -19.40 0.80 28.19
CA ALA A 1039 -19.76 -0.49 28.74
C ALA A 1039 -19.35 -0.55 30.22
N ALA A 1040 -20.32 -0.71 31.12
CA ALA A 1040 -20.06 -1.02 32.52
C ALA A 1040 -19.73 -2.51 32.66
N VAL A 1041 -18.50 -2.82 33.04
CA VAL A 1041 -17.98 -4.20 33.07
C VAL A 1041 -17.58 -4.57 34.49
N GLU A 1042 -18.01 -5.76 34.92
CA GLU A 1042 -17.57 -6.43 36.13
C GLU A 1042 -16.56 -7.52 35.76
N ILE A 1043 -15.33 -7.41 36.25
CA ILE A 1043 -14.25 -8.37 36.01
C ILE A 1043 -13.90 -9.03 37.32
N THR A 1044 -13.85 -10.35 37.36
CA THR A 1044 -13.40 -11.13 38.52
C THR A 1044 -12.18 -11.96 38.17
N ILE A 1045 -11.08 -11.74 38.89
CA ILE A 1045 -9.82 -12.50 38.75
C ILE A 1045 -9.42 -12.97 40.14
N ASN A 1046 -9.14 -14.27 40.30
CA ASN A 1046 -8.74 -14.85 41.59
C ASN A 1046 -9.66 -14.47 42.77
N GLY A 1047 -10.97 -14.36 42.52
CA GLY A 1047 -11.99 -14.02 43.52
C GLY A 1047 -12.09 -12.52 43.89
N LYS A 1048 -11.30 -11.63 43.27
CA LYS A 1048 -11.44 -10.18 43.41
C LYS A 1048 -12.21 -9.61 42.23
N THR A 1049 -13.28 -8.86 42.52
CA THR A 1049 -14.11 -8.21 41.50
C THR A 1049 -13.81 -6.73 41.40
N GLU A 1050 -13.57 -6.24 40.20
CA GLU A 1050 -13.42 -4.83 39.85
C GLU A 1050 -14.56 -4.40 38.92
N LYS A 1051 -15.02 -3.15 39.09
CA LYS A 1051 -16.00 -2.51 38.22
C LYS A 1051 -15.31 -1.41 37.43
N ILE A 1052 -15.40 -1.50 36.12
CA ILE A 1052 -14.78 -0.54 35.21
C ILE A 1052 -15.81 -0.03 34.19
N ILE A 1053 -15.48 1.10 33.57
CA ILE A 1053 -16.20 1.62 32.41
C ILE A 1053 -15.25 1.57 31.23
N VAL A 1054 -15.66 0.87 30.16
CA VAL A 1054 -14.91 0.75 28.91
C VAL A 1054 -15.58 1.62 27.85
N SER A 1055 -14.84 2.60 27.31
CA SER A 1055 -15.33 3.50 26.26
C SER A 1055 -14.52 3.33 24.97
N ASP A 1056 -13.55 4.21 24.76
CA ASP A 1056 -12.81 4.39 23.51
C ASP A 1056 -11.62 3.44 23.42
N THR A 1057 -10.92 3.27 24.55
CA THR A 1057 -9.73 2.42 24.65
C THR A 1057 -10.15 1.09 25.27
N PRO A 1058 -9.74 -0.06 24.69
CA PRO A 1058 -10.02 -1.34 25.31
C PRO A 1058 -9.37 -1.43 26.69
N TYR A 1059 -10.05 -2.07 27.61
CA TYR A 1059 -9.45 -2.42 28.90
C TYR A 1059 -8.77 -3.77 28.77
N ILE A 1060 -7.45 -3.78 28.93
CA ILE A 1060 -6.61 -4.97 28.73
C ILE A 1060 -6.18 -5.52 30.09
N ILE A 1061 -6.49 -6.78 30.32
CA ILE A 1061 -6.12 -7.56 31.48
C ILE A 1061 -5.02 -8.54 31.06
N LYS A 1062 -3.89 -8.54 31.78
CA LYS A 1062 -2.94 -9.65 31.73
C LYS A 1062 -3.36 -10.67 32.77
N ALA A 1063 -3.97 -11.76 32.31
CA ALA A 1063 -4.49 -12.80 33.18
C ALA A 1063 -3.45 -13.88 33.50
N GLU A 1064 -2.35 -13.97 32.72
CA GLU A 1064 -1.19 -14.84 32.98
C GLU A 1064 -1.57 -16.31 33.28
N GLY A 1065 -2.62 -16.80 32.63
CA GLY A 1065 -3.14 -18.15 32.79
C GLY A 1065 -4.14 -18.33 33.95
N ALA A 1066 -4.63 -17.25 34.55
CA ALA A 1066 -5.68 -17.28 35.57
C ALA A 1066 -7.08 -17.45 34.94
N ASP A 1067 -8.02 -17.92 35.76
CA ASP A 1067 -9.44 -17.94 35.41
C ASP A 1067 -10.03 -16.53 35.60
N VAL A 1068 -10.68 -16.02 34.55
CA VAL A 1068 -11.29 -14.70 34.51
C VAL A 1068 -12.78 -14.85 34.28
N THR A 1069 -13.60 -14.19 35.08
CA THR A 1069 -15.03 -14.03 34.79
C THR A 1069 -15.32 -12.59 34.43
N VAL A 1070 -15.94 -12.37 33.26
CA VAL A 1070 -16.33 -11.03 32.81
C VAL A 1070 -17.84 -10.97 32.62
N LYS A 1071 -18.46 -9.93 33.17
CA LYS A 1071 -19.87 -9.61 32.94
C LYS A 1071 -19.97 -8.21 32.37
N MET A 1072 -20.64 -8.07 31.22
CA MET A 1072 -20.71 -6.84 30.44
C MET A 1072 -22.09 -6.70 29.78
N PRO A 1073 -22.48 -5.52 29.27
CA PRO A 1073 -23.77 -5.33 28.61
C PRO A 1073 -23.93 -6.21 27.35
N GLU A 1074 -25.17 -6.35 26.87
CA GLU A 1074 -25.44 -6.99 25.57
C GLU A 1074 -24.68 -6.25 24.46
N PHE A 1075 -24.13 -7.00 23.50
CA PHE A 1075 -23.33 -6.51 22.36
C PHE A 1075 -21.98 -5.87 22.70
N ALA A 1076 -21.55 -5.83 23.98
CA ALA A 1076 -20.14 -5.60 24.28
C ALA A 1076 -19.32 -6.81 23.83
N ALA A 1077 -18.02 -6.62 23.56
CA ALA A 1077 -17.16 -7.67 23.04
C ALA A 1077 -15.96 -7.90 23.94
N VAL A 1078 -15.54 -9.15 24.06
CA VAL A 1078 -14.29 -9.54 24.71
C VAL A 1078 -13.45 -10.35 23.74
N ARG A 1079 -12.17 -9.98 23.64
CA ARG A 1079 -11.13 -10.78 23.01
C ARG A 1079 -10.33 -11.48 24.10
N VAL A 1080 -10.04 -12.75 23.88
CA VAL A 1080 -9.30 -13.60 24.81
C VAL A 1080 -8.15 -14.23 24.06
N ASP A 1081 -6.94 -13.90 24.48
CA ASP A 1081 -5.73 -14.49 23.94
C ASP A 1081 -5.25 -15.59 24.88
N ARG A 1082 -5.02 -16.79 24.33
CA ARG A 1082 -4.41 -17.91 25.04
C ARG A 1082 -3.10 -18.27 24.34
N GLU A 1083 -1.99 -18.00 25.01
CA GLU A 1083 -0.67 -18.48 24.56
C GLU A 1083 -0.56 -19.96 24.89
N HIS A 1084 -0.38 -20.79 23.86
CA HIS A 1084 -0.17 -22.23 23.98
C HIS A 1084 1.05 -22.64 23.15
N GLU A 1085 1.78 -23.65 23.61
CA GLU A 1085 2.77 -24.32 22.78
C GLU A 1085 2.09 -25.52 22.13
N ILE A 1086 2.00 -25.53 20.79
CA ILE A 1086 1.47 -26.68 20.08
C ILE A 1086 2.60 -27.68 19.88
N ASN A 1087 2.38 -28.91 20.35
CA ASN A 1087 3.28 -30.01 20.07
C ASN A 1087 2.73 -30.98 19.02
N ILE A 1088 3.39 -31.08 17.87
CA ILE A 1088 2.93 -31.93 16.76
C ILE A 1088 2.80 -33.41 17.18
N TYR A 1089 3.63 -33.89 18.11
CA TYR A 1089 3.57 -35.28 18.59
C TYR A 1089 2.24 -35.59 19.29
N ASP A 1090 1.64 -34.61 19.96
CA ASP A 1090 0.33 -34.76 20.64
C ASP A 1090 -0.82 -34.97 19.65
N HIS A 1091 -0.57 -34.73 18.35
CA HIS A 1091 -1.56 -34.81 17.27
C HIS A 1091 -1.26 -35.90 16.24
N LEU A 1092 -0.01 -36.39 16.14
CA LEU A 1092 0.35 -37.46 15.19
C LEU A 1092 -0.32 -38.81 15.48
N GLU A 1093 -0.68 -39.08 16.74
CA GLU A 1093 -1.32 -40.34 17.16
C GLU A 1093 -2.86 -40.25 17.23
N LYS A 1094 -3.43 -39.06 17.01
CA LYS A 1094 -4.88 -38.83 17.01
C LYS A 1094 -5.47 -39.09 15.63
N THR A 1095 -6.69 -39.61 15.57
CA THR A 1095 -7.41 -39.73 14.30
C THR A 1095 -7.64 -38.33 13.71
N PRO A 1096 -7.22 -38.06 12.47
CA PRO A 1096 -7.46 -36.77 11.83
C PRO A 1096 -8.96 -36.52 11.66
N PHE A 1097 -9.42 -35.31 11.98
CA PHE A 1097 -10.79 -34.85 11.71
C PHE A 1097 -10.89 -34.05 10.39
N PHE A 1098 -9.92 -34.22 9.49
CA PHE A 1098 -9.88 -33.57 8.20
C PHE A 1098 -9.42 -34.56 7.11
N LYS A 1099 -9.76 -34.25 5.86
CA LYS A 1099 -9.32 -34.96 4.67
C LYS A 1099 -8.34 -34.08 3.90
N LEU A 1100 -7.29 -34.70 3.37
CA LEU A 1100 -6.30 -34.05 2.51
C LEU A 1100 -6.44 -34.62 1.09
N ALA A 1101 -6.50 -33.73 0.11
CA ALA A 1101 -6.38 -34.09 -1.30
C ALA A 1101 -5.30 -33.22 -1.96
N SER A 1102 -4.56 -33.81 -2.88
CA SER A 1102 -3.61 -33.10 -3.73
C SER A 1102 -3.93 -33.42 -5.18
N ASP A 1103 -3.77 -32.43 -6.05
CA ASP A 1103 -3.96 -32.58 -7.49
C ASP A 1103 -2.86 -33.45 -8.15
N LYS A 1104 -1.68 -33.55 -7.52
CA LYS A 1104 -0.50 -34.23 -8.08
C LYS A 1104 0.30 -34.95 -6.98
N SER A 1105 0.96 -36.05 -7.34
CA SER A 1105 1.86 -36.75 -6.43
C SER A 1105 3.27 -36.14 -6.33
N SER A 1106 3.61 -35.22 -7.23
CA SER A 1106 4.93 -34.57 -7.31
C SER A 1106 4.84 -33.24 -8.07
N TYR A 1107 5.71 -32.30 -7.75
CA TYR A 1107 5.78 -30.97 -8.36
C TYR A 1107 7.19 -30.68 -8.90
N ALA A 1108 7.29 -30.12 -10.11
CA ALA A 1108 8.53 -29.54 -10.62
C ALA A 1108 8.72 -28.09 -10.14
N ILE A 1109 9.95 -27.55 -10.23
CA ILE A 1109 10.23 -26.15 -9.88
C ILE A 1109 9.44 -25.23 -10.82
N GLY A 1110 8.66 -24.31 -10.24
CA GLY A 1110 7.80 -23.37 -10.96
C GLY A 1110 6.44 -23.96 -11.37
N GLU A 1111 6.19 -25.24 -11.10
CA GLU A 1111 4.91 -25.87 -11.37
C GLU A 1111 3.89 -25.54 -10.27
N GLU A 1112 2.71 -25.07 -10.67
CA GLU A 1112 1.61 -24.85 -9.74
C GLU A 1112 0.93 -26.17 -9.35
N GLY A 1113 0.49 -26.19 -8.09
CA GLY A 1113 -0.15 -27.33 -7.45
C GLY A 1113 -1.25 -26.90 -6.50
N GLN A 1114 -2.21 -27.78 -6.27
CA GLN A 1114 -3.31 -27.54 -5.36
C GLN A 1114 -3.35 -28.60 -4.26
N LEU A 1115 -3.28 -28.13 -3.02
CA LEU A 1115 -3.56 -28.90 -1.81
C LEU A 1115 -4.92 -28.46 -1.27
N THR A 1116 -5.85 -29.41 -1.13
CA THR A 1116 -7.19 -29.16 -0.58
C THR A 1116 -7.31 -29.83 0.78
N VAL A 1117 -7.58 -29.04 1.82
CA VAL A 1117 -7.89 -29.52 3.17
C VAL A 1117 -9.39 -29.38 3.40
N THR A 1118 -10.08 -30.49 3.67
CA THR A 1118 -11.52 -30.52 3.98
C THR A 1118 -11.71 -30.91 5.44
N LEU A 1119 -12.22 -29.98 6.27
CA LEU A 1119 -12.55 -30.26 7.66
C LEU A 1119 -13.85 -31.09 7.79
N ASP A 1120 -14.04 -31.76 8.93
CA ASP A 1120 -15.32 -32.38 9.31
C ASP A 1120 -16.43 -31.31 9.33
N ASP A 1121 -17.58 -31.60 8.72
CA ASP A 1121 -18.71 -30.68 8.54
C ASP A 1121 -19.46 -30.37 9.85
N LYS A 1122 -19.14 -31.09 10.93
CA LYS A 1122 -19.73 -30.91 12.26
C LYS A 1122 -18.93 -29.98 13.17
N LEU A 1123 -17.74 -29.57 12.76
CA LEU A 1123 -16.84 -28.75 13.57
C LEU A 1123 -16.86 -27.30 13.07
N ASP A 1124 -16.87 -26.33 13.98
CA ASP A 1124 -16.81 -24.91 13.61
C ASP A 1124 -15.42 -24.56 13.09
N ALA A 1125 -15.29 -24.37 11.78
CA ALA A 1125 -14.03 -24.07 11.13
C ALA A 1125 -13.31 -22.82 11.69
N SER A 1126 -14.02 -21.92 12.40
CA SER A 1126 -13.42 -20.73 13.03
C SER A 1126 -12.65 -21.02 14.32
N GLU A 1127 -12.78 -22.21 14.89
CA GLU A 1127 -12.14 -22.62 16.15
C GLU A 1127 -10.85 -23.43 15.93
N TYR A 1128 -10.38 -23.58 14.68
CA TYR A 1128 -9.24 -24.43 14.35
C TYR A 1128 -8.16 -23.69 13.55
N TYR A 1129 -6.92 -24.11 13.76
CA TYR A 1129 -5.74 -23.65 13.02
C TYR A 1129 -5.20 -24.79 12.15
N ALA A 1130 -4.77 -24.43 10.94
CA ALA A 1130 -3.99 -25.31 10.08
C ALA A 1130 -2.51 -24.93 10.18
N LEU A 1131 -1.68 -25.90 10.58
CA LEU A 1131 -0.23 -25.83 10.47
C LEU A 1131 0.19 -26.53 9.18
N ILE A 1132 0.69 -25.78 8.21
CA ILE A 1132 1.24 -26.36 6.98
C ILE A 1132 2.75 -26.25 7.03
N ALA A 1133 3.41 -27.40 7.17
CA ALA A 1133 4.86 -27.52 7.05
C ALA A 1133 5.22 -27.89 5.60
N ALA A 1134 5.90 -26.99 4.92
CA ALA A 1134 6.31 -27.15 3.54
C ALA A 1134 7.82 -26.92 3.38
N PRO A 1135 8.45 -27.49 2.35
CA PRO A 1135 9.79 -27.07 1.96
C PRO A 1135 9.84 -25.57 1.66
N SER A 1136 10.91 -24.89 2.08
CA SER A 1136 11.10 -23.43 1.92
C SER A 1136 11.08 -22.94 0.46
N ASN A 1137 11.31 -23.83 -0.49
CA ASN A 1137 11.31 -23.56 -1.92
C ASN A 1137 9.90 -23.61 -2.53
N LEU A 1138 8.87 -23.89 -1.74
CA LEU A 1138 7.47 -23.76 -2.14
C LEU A 1138 6.94 -22.38 -1.74
N THR A 1139 6.26 -21.72 -2.67
CA THR A 1139 5.38 -20.59 -2.34
C THR A 1139 3.98 -21.15 -2.18
N ILE A 1140 3.36 -20.94 -1.03
CA ILE A 1140 1.99 -21.39 -0.78
C ILE A 1140 1.08 -20.17 -0.85
N ARG A 1141 0.05 -20.31 -1.68
CA ARG A 1141 -1.07 -19.36 -1.74
C ARG A 1141 -2.31 -20.05 -1.22
N GLN A 1142 -2.91 -19.49 -0.17
CA GLN A 1142 -4.20 -19.96 0.31
C GLN A 1142 -5.28 -19.34 -0.57
N SER A 1143 -6.03 -20.15 -1.32
CA SER A 1143 -6.99 -19.67 -2.32
C SER A 1143 -8.28 -19.07 -1.73
N GLU A 1144 -8.58 -19.36 -0.45
CA GLU A 1144 -9.76 -18.85 0.25
C GLU A 1144 -9.45 -17.67 1.19
N ASP A 1145 -8.18 -17.25 1.29
CA ASP A 1145 -7.70 -16.30 2.30
C ASP A 1145 -6.84 -15.21 1.63
N ILE A 1146 -6.93 -13.96 2.11
CA ILE A 1146 -6.09 -12.86 1.57
C ILE A 1146 -4.64 -12.95 2.07
N LEU A 1147 -4.32 -13.91 2.94
CA LEU A 1147 -2.94 -14.23 3.31
C LEU A 1147 -2.05 -14.28 2.07
N SER A 1148 -1.30 -13.19 1.88
CA SER A 1148 -0.40 -12.93 0.75
C SER A 1148 0.52 -14.12 0.54
N ASP A 1149 0.97 -14.37 -0.69
CA ASP A 1149 1.98 -15.40 -1.01
C ASP A 1149 3.04 -15.50 0.09
N TYR A 1150 2.91 -16.52 0.94
CA TYR A 1150 3.86 -16.73 2.01
C TYR A 1150 4.94 -17.66 1.50
N ARG A 1151 6.19 -17.19 1.58
CA ARG A 1151 7.38 -18.00 1.40
C ARG A 1151 7.91 -18.34 2.77
N GLY A 1152 7.75 -19.60 3.16
CA GLY A 1152 8.23 -20.07 4.44
C GLY A 1152 8.04 -21.56 4.62
N GLN A 1153 8.83 -22.14 5.51
CA GLN A 1153 8.77 -23.57 5.85
C GLN A 1153 7.51 -23.91 6.64
N VAL A 1154 6.97 -22.97 7.41
CA VAL A 1154 5.83 -23.19 8.28
C VAL A 1154 4.87 -22.02 8.18
N LEU A 1155 3.61 -22.34 7.90
CA LEU A 1155 2.51 -21.38 7.82
C LEU A 1155 1.43 -21.73 8.84
N TYR A 1156 0.95 -20.68 9.51
CA TYR A 1156 -0.22 -20.72 10.37
C TYR A 1156 -1.39 -20.10 9.61
N GLY A 1157 -2.34 -20.94 9.22
CA GLY A 1157 -3.62 -20.47 8.72
C GLY A 1157 -4.65 -20.53 9.84
N GLN A 1158 -5.15 -19.38 10.29
CA GLN A 1158 -6.51 -19.30 10.80
C GLN A 1158 -7.41 -19.06 9.60
N LYS A 1159 -8.49 -19.82 9.45
CA LYS A 1159 -9.43 -19.52 8.36
C LYS A 1159 -10.16 -18.22 8.69
N ALA A 1160 -9.85 -17.16 7.95
CA ALA A 1160 -10.64 -15.93 7.90
C ALA A 1160 -11.89 -16.14 7.03
N SER A 1161 -12.73 -17.15 7.33
CA SER A 1161 -14.03 -17.22 6.68
C SER A 1161 -14.96 -16.20 7.34
N GLY A 1162 -14.93 -14.97 6.83
CA GLY A 1162 -16.05 -14.06 6.96
C GLY A 1162 -17.24 -14.65 6.21
N ALA A 1163 -18.36 -14.77 6.92
CA ALA A 1163 -19.73 -15.02 6.47
C ALA A 1163 -19.92 -15.76 5.13
#